data_AF-A0A7L0JUA0-F1
#
_entry.id   AF-A0A7L0JUA0-F1
#
_cell.length_a   1.000
_cell.length_b   1.000
_cell.length_c   1.000
_cell.angle_alpha   90.00
_cell.angle_beta   90.00
_cell.angle_gamma   90.00
#
_symmetry.space_group_name_H-M   'P 1'
#
loop_
_entity.id
_entity.type
_entity.pdbx_description
1 polymer ?
#
loop_
_entity_poly.entity_id
_entity_poly.type
_entity_poly.pdbx_seq_one_letter_code
_entity_poly.pdbx_strand_id
1 'polypeptide(L)'
;VEFDGSPPELRDMEQPVAERENSSHASSRVLMQAPAFSQELNSCTEPESAFEQFGQLASEHGGQRWEQECQHLGAEENEISGRHEETAEETQLVVLDPEHPLMRRFQAALKNYLTKQMEKVNLELQELRTATKKSKVQREELGVILYGAQQQLAHLQMELEKSHDRHSQTATARQQLEEELEGLRLTYKKVCQNTDDERKTVSAMQTQVENLALHLFYMQNMDEDMQHNILLMKQSTKKAEAEKVQAEVEKKKQDLLVDHLTRKAYELQEQIALFEAQFVAQAEDTKVTRQAVNEACMEVQAINMEKKRLMNHWTNSLAGMKQRDEAYIATQELLSKYRHDLKSLETDIHGCTKSIRKEEEKNEMLVTILSRSQNNANTTKKLIAQCLSKQEALKVESSTYTRILHETEQAINRIKMDQAASLNELLCISKDIKKGTEAKEQMESDIMAKLRDQMMSSKAEKHFSQLVAKLHHRKMDLELCFSKVENDMTQVILNATHTNCRLTILQKTLCELDKEMKNIHDLISHSESEIAKRCLLIENKQGVIRQYNKKLEVLLSQQGGQESGPLEIEINRLTKQIEECNSEVMTLQKYWLNLQKELVKITHEREDQTTSLDMLKKQITIMQQKKVRTENEIQQEIKEQKDIERHMKNMSNDLIKLNVLINKNNNSFTELQYSNIIRENEFVRSLKAAEKESIEMQEKHSQLTEEKERLLNSLVEAEHQIMLWEKKIQLTKEMRSAVDSETGQGEIRAMRTEIHRMQVRYGQLMKQQEKMIRDMEASVSRREAIAIRGEGQNKTDKKRITKSDFHRKKQELRKKITETQKNAQDCNKIILELESTQASLSATFLEKQQEMYILQTESDSLDLDAECLQNKKQWNLWEIVAYQMRQKQLQAVKEGKYTPLCHTEQAWRNEQQKLQDRLHNINVIVHQVQQEQPQYHKALQWLSQCLESRLGSQEA
;
A
#
# COMPACT_ATOMS: atom_id res chain seq x y z
N VAL A 1 4.37 36.99 2.61
CA VAL A 1 5.26 35.96 2.02
C VAL A 1 4.80 34.61 2.54
N GLU A 2 4.16 33.72 1.78
CA GLU A 2 3.56 33.73 0.42
C GLU A 2 2.73 32.41 0.32
N PHE A 3 1.71 32.22 -0.51
CA PHE A 3 1.10 32.99 -1.62
C PHE A 3 -0.44 32.77 -1.65
N ASP A 4 -1.14 33.46 -2.56
CA ASP A 4 -2.51 33.19 -3.10
C ASP A 4 -3.76 33.41 -2.20
N GLY A 5 -4.90 33.75 -2.82
CA GLY A 5 -6.21 33.78 -2.11
C GLY A 5 -7.46 34.42 -2.75
N SER A 6 -7.33 35.40 -3.66
CA SER A 6 -8.44 36.04 -4.45
C SER A 6 -9.56 36.83 -3.71
N PRO A 7 -9.91 38.06 -4.20
CA PRO A 7 -11.16 38.79 -3.92
C PRO A 7 -11.99 38.98 -5.23
N PRO A 8 -13.03 39.86 -5.36
CA PRO A 8 -13.75 40.70 -4.37
C PRO A 8 -15.31 40.62 -4.48
N GLU A 9 -16.00 41.49 -3.70
CA GLU A 9 -17.30 42.18 -4.00
C GLU A 9 -18.62 41.40 -4.21
N LEU A 10 -19.82 42.01 -4.04
CA LEU A 10 -20.41 42.83 -2.95
C LEU A 10 -21.90 43.14 -3.29
N ARG A 11 -22.75 43.35 -2.27
CA ARG A 11 -24.05 44.10 -2.34
C ARG A 11 -25.17 43.48 -3.22
N ASP A 12 -26.46 43.84 -3.10
CA ASP A 12 -27.19 44.66 -2.11
C ASP A 12 -28.70 44.29 -2.10
N MET A 13 -29.40 44.53 -0.97
CA MET A 13 -30.86 44.79 -0.87
C MET A 13 -31.82 43.62 -1.30
N GLU A 14 -33.10 43.55 -0.93
CA GLU A 14 -33.96 44.39 -0.07
C GLU A 14 -35.04 43.52 0.65
N GLN A 15 -35.71 44.07 1.66
CA GLN A 15 -36.97 43.55 2.24
C GLN A 15 -38.14 44.45 1.71
N PRO A 16 -39.37 44.54 2.29
CA PRO A 16 -40.07 43.74 3.31
C PRO A 16 -41.55 43.45 2.92
N VAL A 17 -42.42 43.36 3.94
CA VAL A 17 -43.91 43.42 3.97
C VAL A 17 -44.63 42.07 4.14
N ALA A 18 -45.51 41.87 5.12
CA ALA A 18 -45.53 42.21 6.56
C ALA A 18 -46.83 41.65 7.16
N GLU A 19 -46.81 41.30 8.46
CA GLU A 19 -47.94 41.46 9.42
C GLU A 19 -49.27 40.67 9.15
N ARG A 20 -50.06 40.20 10.14
CA ARG A 20 -50.11 40.56 11.58
C ARG A 20 -50.85 39.49 12.43
N GLU A 21 -50.69 39.62 13.75
CA GLU A 21 -51.65 39.30 14.84
C GLU A 21 -52.31 37.90 14.96
N ASN A 22 -51.84 37.15 15.97
CA ASN A 22 -52.61 36.75 17.18
C ASN A 22 -54.09 36.32 16.99
N SER A 23 -54.56 35.15 17.44
CA SER A 23 -54.37 34.61 18.80
C SER A 23 -55.07 33.24 19.06
N SER A 24 -54.64 32.57 20.14
CA SER A 24 -55.39 31.64 21.02
C SER A 24 -56.19 30.43 20.49
N HIS A 25 -55.75 29.24 20.95
CA HIS A 25 -56.54 28.14 21.54
C HIS A 25 -57.82 27.59 20.85
N ALA A 26 -57.62 26.48 20.15
CA ALA A 26 -58.05 25.14 20.58
C ALA A 26 -59.43 24.95 21.31
N SER A 27 -60.31 24.26 20.57
CA SER A 27 -61.09 23.08 21.02
C SER A 27 -62.47 23.23 21.69
N SER A 28 -63.33 22.26 21.33
CA SER A 28 -64.55 21.78 21.99
C SER A 28 -65.87 22.59 21.88
N ARG A 29 -66.73 22.11 20.97
CA ARG A 29 -68.02 21.43 21.29
C ARG A 29 -69.09 22.22 22.08
N VAL A 30 -70.24 22.52 21.45
CA VAL A 30 -71.61 22.04 21.82
C VAL A 30 -72.67 22.59 20.84
N LEU A 31 -73.82 21.89 20.78
CA LEU A 31 -75.02 22.11 19.96
C LEU A 31 -75.70 23.48 20.16
N MET A 32 -76.58 23.85 19.21
CA MET A 32 -77.98 24.15 19.53
C MET A 32 -78.95 23.70 18.43
N GLN A 33 -80.07 23.09 18.84
CA GLN A 33 -81.37 22.86 18.17
C GLN A 33 -81.37 22.10 16.80
N ALA A 34 -82.13 21.02 16.55
CA ALA A 34 -83.49 20.58 16.94
C ALA A 34 -84.62 21.30 16.16
N PRO A 35 -85.81 20.69 15.91
CA PRO A 35 -86.36 19.49 16.56
C PRO A 35 -86.78 18.36 15.56
N ALA A 36 -86.86 17.08 16.00
CA ALA A 36 -88.09 16.31 16.31
C ALA A 36 -88.95 15.87 15.09
N PHE A 37 -89.56 14.69 15.05
CA PHE A 37 -89.44 13.44 15.84
C PHE A 37 -90.06 12.31 15.00
N SER A 38 -89.62 11.06 15.14
CA SER A 38 -90.26 9.92 14.47
C SER A 38 -90.62 8.79 15.44
N GLN A 39 -91.84 8.29 15.25
CA GLN A 39 -92.33 6.93 15.52
C GLN A 39 -92.83 6.55 16.95
N GLU A 40 -94.15 6.31 16.99
CA GLU A 40 -94.94 5.31 17.75
C GLU A 40 -94.96 5.28 19.30
N LEU A 41 -96.18 5.36 19.85
CA LEU A 41 -96.57 4.80 21.15
C LEU A 41 -98.06 4.37 21.17
N ASN A 42 -98.29 3.05 21.19
CA ASN A 42 -99.30 2.28 21.94
C ASN A 42 -100.84 2.39 21.72
N SER A 43 -101.48 1.23 22.00
CA SER A 43 -102.91 0.96 22.30
C SER A 43 -103.94 1.21 21.18
N CYS A 44 -104.79 0.27 20.76
CA CYS A 44 -105.45 -0.89 21.41
C CYS A 44 -106.43 -0.54 22.54
N THR A 45 -107.68 -0.23 22.20
CA THR A 45 -108.87 -0.99 22.68
C THR A 45 -110.13 -0.67 21.86
N GLU A 46 -110.75 -1.74 21.34
CA GLU A 46 -112.18 -2.07 21.19
C GLU A 46 -113.29 -1.06 20.75
N PRO A 47 -114.44 -1.55 20.25
CA PRO A 47 -115.51 -0.73 19.70
C PRO A 47 -116.70 -0.52 20.66
N GLU A 48 -117.30 0.67 20.64
CA GLU A 48 -118.70 0.85 21.05
C GLU A 48 -119.59 1.21 19.85
N SER A 49 -120.67 0.45 19.69
CA SER A 49 -121.72 0.67 18.70
C SER A 49 -122.97 1.27 19.34
N ALA A 50 -123.21 2.56 19.08
CA ALA A 50 -124.51 3.22 19.27
C ALA A 50 -124.68 4.28 18.15
N PHE A 51 -125.66 4.31 17.23
CA PHE A 51 -127.05 3.80 17.12
C PHE A 51 -128.14 4.88 17.33
N GLU A 52 -128.27 5.77 16.35
CA GLU A 52 -129.54 6.36 15.86
C GLU A 52 -129.41 6.33 14.32
N GLN A 53 -130.20 5.62 13.50
CA GLN A 53 -131.52 4.97 13.61
C GLN A 53 -132.75 5.88 13.45
N PHE A 54 -133.00 6.28 12.21
CA PHE A 54 -134.34 6.21 11.62
C PHE A 54 -134.31 5.24 10.41
N GLY A 55 -135.38 4.49 10.08
CA GLY A 55 -136.63 4.41 10.84
C GLY A 55 -137.90 3.96 10.10
N GLN A 56 -137.83 3.21 8.99
CA GLN A 56 -138.98 2.55 8.31
C GLN A 56 -138.40 1.61 7.22
N LEU A 57 -138.78 0.34 6.97
CA LEU A 57 -140.03 -0.44 7.13
C LEU A 57 -141.18 0.07 6.24
N ALA A 58 -141.86 -0.73 5.40
CA ALA A 58 -141.72 -2.16 5.01
C ALA A 58 -142.44 -2.34 3.62
N SER A 59 -142.76 -3.50 3.04
CA SER A 59 -142.55 -4.93 3.37
C SER A 59 -142.78 -5.80 2.10
N GLU A 60 -142.38 -7.08 2.16
CA GLU A 60 -143.05 -8.24 1.48
C GLU A 60 -143.14 -8.25 -0.09
N HIS A 61 -143.33 -9.38 -0.78
CA HIS A 61 -143.37 -10.80 -0.39
C HIS A 61 -142.97 -11.71 -1.57
N GLY A 62 -142.35 -12.86 -1.28
CA GLY A 62 -142.37 -14.06 -2.15
C GLY A 62 -141.60 -14.01 -3.49
N GLY A 63 -141.36 -15.14 -4.15
CA GLY A 63 -141.65 -16.50 -3.70
C GLY A 63 -141.98 -17.47 -4.83
N GLN A 64 -140.94 -18.14 -5.37
CA GLN A 64 -141.00 -19.50 -5.92
C GLN A 64 -142.10 -19.93 -6.93
N ARG A 65 -141.62 -20.30 -8.14
CA ARG A 65 -141.67 -21.68 -8.68
C ARG A 65 -142.81 -22.13 -9.64
N TRP A 66 -142.40 -22.22 -10.92
CA TRP A 66 -142.65 -23.28 -11.92
C TRP A 66 -143.90 -23.29 -12.85
N GLU A 67 -143.57 -23.49 -14.13
CA GLU A 67 -144.17 -24.36 -15.18
C GLU A 67 -145.59 -24.15 -15.78
N GLN A 68 -145.53 -23.90 -17.11
CA GLN A 68 -146.33 -24.46 -18.22
C GLN A 68 -147.77 -23.98 -18.55
N GLU A 69 -147.81 -23.27 -19.69
CA GLU A 69 -148.71 -23.42 -20.85
C GLU A 69 -150.10 -22.74 -20.95
N CYS A 70 -150.42 -22.41 -22.21
CA CYS A 70 -151.74 -22.16 -22.82
C CYS A 70 -152.58 -20.88 -22.55
N GLN A 71 -152.18 -19.81 -23.26
CA GLN A 71 -153.00 -19.05 -24.25
C GLN A 71 -154.08 -18.00 -23.85
N HIS A 72 -154.17 -17.01 -24.75
CA HIS A 72 -155.33 -16.20 -25.20
C HIS A 72 -155.75 -14.85 -24.55
N LEU A 73 -155.55 -13.79 -25.37
CA LEU A 73 -156.47 -12.67 -25.72
C LEU A 73 -156.61 -11.41 -24.82
N GLY A 74 -156.98 -10.29 -25.49
CA GLY A 74 -156.99 -8.89 -25.01
C GLY A 74 -155.87 -8.08 -25.69
N ALA A 75 -156.06 -7.13 -26.62
CA ALA A 75 -157.06 -6.06 -26.82
C ALA A 75 -156.94 -4.92 -25.78
N GLU A 76 -156.86 -3.61 -26.12
CA GLU A 76 -156.73 -2.93 -27.44
C GLU A 76 -155.66 -1.80 -27.30
N GLU A 77 -155.52 -0.62 -27.96
CA GLU A 77 -156.30 0.22 -28.89
C GLU A 77 -155.32 1.21 -29.61
N ASN A 78 -155.76 1.96 -30.63
CA ASN A 78 -155.14 3.18 -31.23
C ASN A 78 -153.69 3.06 -31.77
N GLU A 79 -153.42 2.86 -33.07
CA GLU A 79 -153.86 3.56 -34.30
C GLU A 79 -153.49 5.05 -34.44
N ILE A 80 -152.84 5.38 -35.58
CA ILE A 80 -153.42 6.30 -36.58
C ILE A 80 -153.22 5.66 -37.98
N SER A 81 -154.32 5.36 -38.67
CA SER A 81 -154.40 4.99 -40.10
C SER A 81 -154.44 6.26 -40.98
N GLY A 82 -154.19 6.31 -42.30
CA GLY A 82 -153.98 5.30 -43.34
C GLY A 82 -153.34 5.98 -44.57
N ARG A 83 -153.64 5.67 -45.84
CA ARG A 83 -154.61 4.76 -46.48
C ARG A 83 -154.01 4.32 -47.83
N HIS A 84 -154.31 3.11 -48.30
CA HIS A 84 -153.88 2.60 -49.62
C HIS A 84 -155.07 2.48 -50.59
N GLU A 85 -154.74 2.42 -51.88
CA GLU A 85 -155.49 1.81 -53.00
C GLU A 85 -156.90 2.30 -53.41
N GLU A 86 -157.03 2.44 -54.75
CA GLU A 86 -158.20 2.36 -55.66
C GLU A 86 -157.63 2.75 -57.05
N THR A 87 -157.90 2.15 -58.21
CA THR A 87 -158.54 0.87 -58.62
C THR A 87 -158.00 0.49 -60.01
N ALA A 88 -158.31 -0.70 -60.54
CA ALA A 88 -157.96 -1.09 -61.91
C ALA A 88 -158.97 -0.58 -62.95
N GLU A 89 -158.53 -0.28 -64.17
CA GLU A 89 -159.40 -0.24 -65.35
C GLU A 89 -158.60 -0.53 -66.64
N GLU A 90 -159.23 -1.16 -67.63
CA GLU A 90 -158.55 -1.67 -68.85
C GLU A 90 -158.72 -0.73 -70.05
N THR A 91 -157.62 -0.42 -70.76
CA THR A 91 -157.70 0.08 -72.15
C THR A 91 -156.73 -0.66 -73.09
N GLN A 92 -157.35 -1.50 -73.92
CA GLN A 92 -156.94 -1.92 -75.27
C GLN A 92 -156.32 -0.77 -76.09
N LEU A 93 -155.44 -0.92 -77.09
CA LEU A 93 -154.88 -2.02 -77.91
C LEU A 93 -153.50 -1.50 -78.42
N VAL A 94 -152.53 -2.24 -79.00
CA VAL A 94 -152.52 -3.57 -79.65
C VAL A 94 -151.35 -4.38 -79.09
N VAL A 95 -151.59 -5.65 -78.74
CA VAL A 95 -150.54 -6.61 -78.37
C VAL A 95 -150.01 -7.30 -79.64
N LEU A 96 -148.68 -7.36 -79.81
CA LEU A 96 -148.06 -8.27 -80.76
C LEU A 96 -148.09 -9.69 -80.21
N ASP A 97 -148.56 -10.62 -81.04
CA ASP A 97 -148.83 -12.02 -80.71
C ASP A 97 -147.61 -12.71 -80.05
N PRO A 98 -147.78 -13.51 -78.96
CA PRO A 98 -146.65 -13.95 -78.13
C PRO A 98 -145.54 -14.74 -78.82
N GLU A 99 -145.76 -15.31 -80.02
CA GLU A 99 -144.72 -16.07 -80.73
C GLU A 99 -143.94 -15.25 -81.77
N HIS A 100 -144.30 -13.98 -81.99
CA HIS A 100 -143.74 -13.14 -83.07
C HIS A 100 -142.20 -12.98 -82.96
N PRO A 101 -141.43 -13.19 -84.05
CA PRO A 101 -139.96 -13.28 -83.96
C PRO A 101 -139.25 -12.01 -83.46
N LEU A 102 -139.86 -10.82 -83.62
CA LEU A 102 -139.32 -9.58 -83.03
C LEU A 102 -139.59 -9.48 -81.51
N MET A 103 -140.66 -10.10 -81.00
CA MET A 103 -140.96 -10.15 -79.56
C MET A 103 -139.99 -11.07 -78.81
N ARG A 104 -139.40 -12.08 -79.46
CA ARG A 104 -138.46 -13.01 -78.82
C ARG A 104 -137.28 -12.31 -78.13
N ARG A 105 -136.75 -11.20 -78.68
CA ARG A 105 -135.69 -10.41 -78.02
C ARG A 105 -136.18 -9.72 -76.74
N PHE A 106 -137.36 -9.11 -76.79
CA PHE A 106 -137.98 -8.45 -75.64
C PHE A 106 -138.38 -9.45 -74.54
N GLN A 107 -139.03 -10.56 -74.92
CA GLN A 107 -139.39 -11.64 -74.01
C GLN A 107 -138.17 -12.34 -73.42
N ALA A 108 -137.12 -12.60 -74.20
CA ALA A 108 -135.87 -13.14 -73.67
C ALA A 108 -135.15 -12.13 -72.76
N ALA A 109 -135.19 -10.83 -73.06
CA ALA A 109 -134.67 -9.79 -72.16
C ALA A 109 -135.46 -9.74 -70.84
N LEU A 110 -136.80 -9.80 -70.89
CA LEU A 110 -137.65 -9.81 -69.70
C LEU A 110 -137.48 -11.10 -68.89
N LYS A 111 -137.42 -12.26 -69.55
CA LYS A 111 -137.19 -13.57 -68.91
C LYS A 111 -135.79 -13.63 -68.30
N ASN A 112 -134.75 -13.16 -69.01
CA ASN A 112 -133.39 -13.08 -68.47
C ASN A 112 -133.25 -12.02 -67.37
N TYR A 113 -134.03 -10.94 -67.40
CA TYR A 113 -134.10 -9.99 -66.28
C TYR A 113 -134.72 -10.65 -65.05
N LEU A 114 -135.86 -11.33 -65.21
CA LEU A 114 -136.52 -12.04 -64.12
C LEU A 114 -135.68 -13.22 -63.59
N THR A 115 -135.00 -14.01 -64.44
CA THR A 115 -134.08 -15.05 -63.96
C THR A 115 -132.82 -14.46 -63.33
N LYS A 116 -132.25 -13.36 -63.84
CA LYS A 116 -131.12 -12.69 -63.18
C LYS A 116 -131.49 -12.05 -61.85
N GLN A 117 -132.69 -11.50 -61.71
CA GLN A 117 -133.17 -11.01 -60.42
C GLN A 117 -133.45 -12.19 -59.48
N MET A 118 -134.02 -13.30 -59.98
CA MET A 118 -134.18 -14.54 -59.21
C MET A 118 -132.83 -15.16 -58.82
N GLU A 119 -131.81 -15.11 -59.68
CA GLU A 119 -130.45 -15.60 -59.44
C GLU A 119 -129.69 -14.67 -58.50
N LYS A 120 -129.82 -13.34 -58.64
CA LYS A 120 -129.29 -12.34 -57.70
C LYS A 120 -129.92 -12.53 -56.32
N VAL A 121 -131.23 -12.61 -56.22
CA VAL A 121 -131.95 -12.87 -54.95
C VAL A 121 -131.67 -14.27 -54.40
N ASN A 122 -131.42 -15.29 -55.23
CA ASN A 122 -131.00 -16.61 -54.75
C ASN A 122 -129.53 -16.65 -54.31
N LEU A 123 -128.63 -15.93 -54.97
CA LEU A 123 -127.24 -15.77 -54.54
C LEU A 123 -127.17 -14.92 -53.27
N GLU A 124 -127.92 -13.82 -53.20
CA GLU A 124 -128.09 -13.02 -51.98
C GLU A 124 -128.76 -13.85 -50.87
N LEU A 125 -129.71 -14.73 -51.17
CA LEU A 125 -130.22 -15.70 -50.19
C LEU A 125 -129.18 -16.77 -49.82
N GLN A 126 -128.28 -17.19 -50.70
CA GLN A 126 -127.22 -18.15 -50.37
C GLN A 126 -126.06 -17.50 -49.60
N GLU A 127 -125.71 -16.25 -49.91
CA GLU A 127 -124.78 -15.42 -49.19
C GLU A 127 -125.37 -15.01 -47.84
N LEU A 128 -126.64 -14.62 -47.74
CA LEU A 128 -127.33 -14.39 -46.46
C LEU A 128 -127.55 -15.70 -45.69
N ARG A 129 -127.77 -16.85 -46.32
CA ARG A 129 -127.84 -18.16 -45.63
C ARG A 129 -126.47 -18.65 -45.17
N THR A 130 -125.39 -18.37 -45.90
CA THR A 130 -124.02 -18.72 -45.46
C THR A 130 -123.47 -17.69 -44.48
N ALA A 131 -123.85 -16.42 -44.57
CA ALA A 131 -123.57 -15.39 -43.58
C ALA A 131 -124.40 -15.57 -42.31
N THR A 132 -125.67 -15.97 -42.37
CA THR A 132 -126.42 -16.38 -41.17
C THR A 132 -125.98 -17.72 -40.62
N LYS A 133 -125.48 -18.67 -41.42
CA LYS A 133 -124.78 -19.85 -40.89
C LYS A 133 -123.46 -19.48 -40.21
N LYS A 134 -122.62 -18.64 -40.83
CA LYS A 134 -121.37 -18.14 -40.21
C LYS A 134 -121.65 -17.28 -38.99
N SER A 135 -122.68 -16.44 -39.00
CA SER A 135 -123.10 -15.61 -37.86
C SER A 135 -123.77 -16.42 -36.77
N LYS A 136 -124.47 -17.52 -37.09
CA LYS A 136 -124.93 -18.51 -36.10
C LYS A 136 -123.76 -19.25 -35.49
N VAL A 137 -122.85 -19.82 -36.29
CA VAL A 137 -121.62 -20.44 -35.80
C VAL A 137 -120.80 -19.45 -34.98
N GLN A 138 -120.62 -18.21 -35.41
CA GLN A 138 -119.93 -17.17 -34.63
C GLN A 138 -120.72 -16.72 -33.39
N ARG A 139 -122.06 -16.82 -33.37
CA ARG A 139 -122.89 -16.58 -32.18
C ARG A 139 -122.93 -17.79 -31.24
N GLU A 140 -122.66 -18.99 -31.74
CA GLU A 140 -122.51 -20.23 -31.00
C GLU A 140 -121.08 -20.32 -30.43
N GLU A 141 -120.05 -19.92 -31.19
CA GLU A 141 -118.66 -19.73 -30.76
C GLU A 141 -118.55 -18.59 -29.75
N LEU A 142 -119.08 -17.39 -30.06
CA LEU A 142 -119.21 -16.32 -29.06
C LEU A 142 -120.14 -16.72 -27.91
N GLY A 143 -121.13 -17.58 -28.14
CA GLY A 143 -121.98 -18.14 -27.10
C GLY A 143 -121.21 -19.06 -26.15
N VAL A 144 -120.31 -19.88 -26.67
CA VAL A 144 -119.41 -20.78 -25.91
C VAL A 144 -118.26 -20.00 -25.26
N ILE A 145 -117.74 -18.95 -25.91
CA ILE A 145 -116.73 -18.05 -25.34
C ILE A 145 -117.35 -17.18 -24.25
N LEU A 146 -118.58 -16.69 -24.42
CA LEU A 146 -119.28 -15.85 -23.44
C LEU A 146 -119.87 -16.72 -22.31
N TYR A 147 -120.33 -17.93 -22.57
CA TYR A 147 -120.63 -18.93 -21.53
C TYR A 147 -119.36 -19.36 -20.79
N GLY A 148 -118.25 -19.58 -21.51
CA GLY A 148 -116.94 -19.86 -20.91
C GLY A 148 -116.43 -18.69 -20.06
N ALA A 149 -116.61 -17.46 -20.52
CA ALA A 149 -116.29 -16.25 -19.76
C ALA A 149 -117.27 -16.04 -18.59
N GLN A 150 -118.55 -16.39 -18.70
CA GLN A 150 -119.51 -16.40 -17.59
C GLN A 150 -119.17 -17.50 -16.58
N GLN A 151 -118.72 -18.66 -17.02
CA GLN A 151 -118.32 -19.77 -16.16
C GLN A 151 -116.98 -19.47 -15.48
N GLN A 152 -116.03 -18.81 -16.17
CA GLN A 152 -114.83 -18.23 -15.59
C GLN A 152 -115.14 -17.08 -14.62
N LEU A 153 -116.07 -16.19 -14.95
CA LEU A 153 -116.46 -15.07 -14.10
C LEU A 153 -117.21 -15.56 -12.85
N ALA A 154 -118.06 -16.59 -12.98
CA ALA A 154 -118.67 -17.29 -11.85
C ALA A 154 -117.63 -18.07 -11.03
N HIS A 155 -116.61 -18.66 -11.67
CA HIS A 155 -115.47 -19.24 -10.94
C HIS A 155 -114.70 -18.18 -10.17
N LEU A 156 -114.40 -17.03 -10.79
CA LEU A 156 -113.69 -15.91 -10.18
C LEU A 156 -114.52 -15.21 -9.10
N GLN A 157 -115.85 -15.12 -9.24
CA GLN A 157 -116.75 -14.65 -8.19
C GLN A 157 -116.79 -15.64 -7.02
N MET A 158 -116.97 -16.93 -7.28
CA MET A 158 -116.92 -17.98 -6.26
C MET A 158 -115.54 -18.09 -5.60
N GLU A 159 -114.45 -17.84 -6.32
CA GLU A 159 -113.08 -17.79 -5.80
C GLU A 159 -112.81 -16.50 -5.04
N LEU A 160 -113.43 -15.38 -5.43
CA LEU A 160 -113.38 -14.11 -4.71
C LEU A 160 -114.19 -14.20 -3.41
N GLU A 161 -115.40 -14.74 -3.43
CA GLU A 161 -116.21 -15.08 -2.24
C GLU A 161 -115.44 -16.05 -1.34
N LYS A 162 -114.91 -17.16 -1.86
CA LYS A 162 -114.05 -18.08 -1.08
C LYS A 162 -112.77 -17.42 -0.59
N SER A 163 -112.22 -16.42 -1.27
CA SER A 163 -111.06 -15.67 -0.77
C SER A 163 -111.47 -14.65 0.29
N HIS A 164 -112.69 -14.09 0.22
CA HIS A 164 -113.26 -13.21 1.24
C HIS A 164 -113.65 -14.01 2.50
N ASP A 165 -114.27 -15.18 2.37
CA ASP A 165 -114.51 -16.14 3.46
C ASP A 165 -113.21 -16.59 4.11
N ARG A 166 -112.21 -16.98 3.30
CA ARG A 166 -110.87 -17.31 3.82
C ARG A 166 -110.22 -16.12 4.49
N HIS A 167 -110.41 -14.90 3.97
CA HIS A 167 -109.82 -13.70 4.54
C HIS A 167 -110.52 -13.31 5.85
N SER A 168 -111.84 -13.45 5.96
CA SER A 168 -112.57 -13.23 7.21
C SER A 168 -112.22 -14.29 8.26
N GLN A 169 -112.14 -15.57 7.88
CA GLN A 169 -111.64 -16.66 8.74
C GLN A 169 -110.19 -16.44 9.17
N THR A 170 -109.33 -15.97 8.26
CA THR A 170 -107.93 -15.61 8.57
C THR A 170 -107.86 -14.36 9.45
N ALA A 171 -108.76 -13.40 9.29
CA ALA A 171 -108.83 -12.19 10.10
C ALA A 171 -109.33 -12.50 11.53
N THR A 172 -110.36 -13.33 11.69
CA THR A 172 -110.83 -13.78 13.01
C THR A 172 -109.81 -14.68 13.70
N ALA A 173 -109.17 -15.61 12.96
CA ALA A 173 -108.10 -16.44 13.51
C ALA A 173 -106.85 -15.59 13.84
N ARG A 174 -106.53 -14.58 13.03
CA ARG A 174 -105.48 -13.59 13.34
C ARG A 174 -105.83 -12.80 14.59
N GLN A 175 -107.07 -12.32 14.73
CA GLN A 175 -107.48 -11.55 15.91
C GLN A 175 -107.40 -12.40 17.17
N GLN A 176 -107.89 -13.64 17.14
CA GLN A 176 -107.72 -14.61 18.24
C GLN A 176 -106.24 -14.87 18.55
N LEU A 177 -105.39 -15.03 17.53
CA LEU A 177 -103.94 -15.17 17.73
C LEU A 177 -103.27 -13.88 18.22
N GLU A 178 -103.79 -12.69 17.89
CA GLU A 178 -103.29 -11.41 18.39
C GLU A 178 -103.72 -11.17 19.84
N GLU A 179 -104.92 -11.59 20.24
CA GLU A 179 -105.41 -11.62 21.63
C GLU A 179 -104.63 -12.65 22.47
N GLU A 180 -104.44 -13.89 21.98
CA GLU A 180 -103.56 -14.88 22.60
C GLU A 180 -102.11 -14.38 22.69
N LEU A 181 -101.61 -13.69 21.67
CA LEU A 181 -100.25 -13.15 21.63
C LEU A 181 -100.10 -11.91 22.53
N GLU A 182 -101.14 -11.10 22.77
CA GLU A 182 -101.13 -10.07 23.81
C GLU A 182 -101.22 -10.68 25.22
N GLY A 183 -102.03 -11.72 25.42
CA GLY A 183 -102.02 -12.53 26.64
C GLY A 183 -100.64 -13.13 26.93
N LEU A 184 -100.01 -13.72 25.91
CA LEU A 184 -98.64 -14.26 25.97
C LEU A 184 -97.59 -13.15 26.11
N ARG A 185 -97.76 -11.96 25.52
CA ARG A 185 -96.89 -10.79 25.78
C ARG A 185 -97.01 -10.32 27.22
N LEU A 186 -98.20 -10.35 27.82
CA LEU A 186 -98.40 -9.97 29.22
C LEU A 186 -97.82 -11.00 30.20
N THR A 187 -97.96 -12.31 29.92
CA THR A 187 -97.27 -13.34 30.71
C THR A 187 -95.76 -13.32 30.48
N TYR A 188 -95.30 -13.16 29.24
CA TYR A 188 -93.89 -13.00 28.90
C TYR A 188 -93.29 -11.74 29.53
N LYS A 189 -94.01 -10.62 29.61
CA LYS A 189 -93.54 -9.39 30.29
C LYS A 189 -93.39 -9.60 31.80
N LYS A 190 -94.32 -10.33 32.43
CA LYS A 190 -94.21 -10.74 33.85
C LYS A 190 -93.06 -11.74 34.07
N VAL A 191 -92.90 -12.71 33.17
CA VAL A 191 -91.77 -13.66 33.21
C VAL A 191 -90.45 -12.93 32.99
N CYS A 192 -90.36 -11.98 32.05
CA CYS A 192 -89.20 -11.12 31.84
C CYS A 192 -88.86 -10.35 33.11
N GLN A 193 -89.83 -9.67 33.73
CA GLN A 193 -89.63 -8.97 35.00
C GLN A 193 -89.09 -9.91 36.08
N ASN A 194 -89.70 -11.09 36.27
CA ASN A 194 -89.21 -12.09 37.21
C ASN A 194 -87.80 -12.58 36.85
N THR A 195 -87.50 -12.84 35.57
CA THR A 195 -86.15 -13.24 35.12
C THR A 195 -85.14 -12.10 35.15
N ASP A 196 -85.57 -10.85 35.11
CA ASP A 196 -84.70 -9.67 35.24
C ASP A 196 -84.41 -9.40 36.71
N ASP A 197 -85.33 -9.70 37.62
CA ASP A 197 -85.07 -9.76 39.06
C ASP A 197 -84.17 -10.95 39.41
N GLU A 198 -84.38 -12.14 38.84
CA GLU A 198 -83.45 -13.27 39.00
C GLU A 198 -82.11 -13.05 38.24
N ARG A 199 -82.06 -12.20 37.22
CA ARG A 199 -80.78 -11.73 36.65
C ARG A 199 -80.08 -10.73 37.58
N LYS A 200 -80.79 -10.03 38.46
CA LYS A 200 -80.18 -9.18 39.51
C LYS A 200 -79.68 -10.02 40.68
N THR A 201 -80.40 -11.07 41.09
CA THR A 201 -79.88 -12.03 42.08
C THR A 201 -78.68 -12.79 41.51
N VAL A 202 -78.76 -13.29 40.27
CA VAL A 202 -77.66 -13.94 39.56
C VAL A 202 -76.51 -12.97 39.29
N SER A 203 -76.71 -11.70 38.94
CA SER A 203 -75.58 -10.76 38.77
C SER A 203 -74.94 -10.33 40.10
N ALA A 204 -75.70 -10.29 41.20
CA ALA A 204 -75.14 -10.14 42.55
C ALA A 204 -74.32 -11.39 42.96
N MET A 205 -74.76 -12.59 42.59
CA MET A 205 -73.98 -13.82 42.80
C MET A 205 -72.79 -13.93 41.83
N GLN A 206 -72.93 -13.49 40.58
CA GLN A 206 -71.84 -13.46 39.60
C GLN A 206 -70.78 -12.46 40.03
N THR A 207 -71.12 -11.25 40.46
CA THR A 207 -70.11 -10.31 41.01
C THR A 207 -69.46 -10.84 42.29
N GLN A 208 -70.15 -11.62 43.13
CA GLN A 208 -69.51 -12.34 44.25
C GLN A 208 -68.56 -13.46 43.76
N VAL A 209 -68.97 -14.24 42.76
CA VAL A 209 -68.14 -15.29 42.12
C VAL A 209 -66.97 -14.70 41.35
N GLU A 210 -67.12 -13.54 40.71
CA GLU A 210 -66.09 -12.77 40.02
C GLU A 210 -65.09 -12.18 41.01
N ASN A 211 -65.55 -11.67 42.17
CA ASN A 211 -64.65 -11.27 43.24
C ASN A 211 -63.86 -12.47 43.82
N LEU A 212 -64.51 -13.62 44.01
CA LEU A 212 -63.83 -14.86 44.43
C LEU A 212 -62.91 -15.42 43.33
N ALA A 213 -63.29 -15.31 42.06
CA ALA A 213 -62.47 -15.70 40.91
C ALA A 213 -61.31 -14.73 40.68
N LEU A 214 -61.45 -13.44 40.99
CA LEU A 214 -60.35 -12.47 41.05
C LEU A 214 -59.40 -12.82 42.20
N HIS A 215 -59.91 -13.17 43.39
CA HIS A 215 -59.05 -13.68 44.47
C HIS A 215 -58.31 -14.97 44.08
N LEU A 216 -58.98 -15.92 43.43
CA LEU A 216 -58.34 -17.13 42.91
C LEU A 216 -57.36 -16.84 41.77
N PHE A 217 -57.66 -15.91 40.86
CA PHE A 217 -56.77 -15.45 39.79
C PHE A 217 -55.55 -14.73 40.35
N TYR A 218 -55.69 -13.89 41.38
CA TYR A 218 -54.54 -13.31 42.07
C TYR A 218 -53.70 -14.38 42.76
N MET A 219 -54.31 -15.39 43.39
CA MET A 219 -53.56 -16.52 43.98
C MET A 219 -52.88 -17.39 42.91
N GLN A 220 -53.55 -17.67 41.78
CA GLN A 220 -53.01 -18.43 40.66
C GLN A 220 -51.87 -17.67 39.97
N ASN A 221 -52.02 -16.37 39.74
CA ASN A 221 -50.93 -15.53 39.23
C ASN A 221 -49.77 -15.47 40.22
N MET A 222 -50.02 -15.40 41.54
CA MET A 222 -48.95 -15.47 42.55
C MET A 222 -48.24 -16.84 42.54
N ASP A 223 -48.97 -17.94 42.32
CA ASP A 223 -48.38 -19.29 42.19
C ASP A 223 -47.66 -19.49 40.84
N GLU A 224 -48.15 -18.91 39.74
CA GLU A 224 -47.49 -18.92 38.43
C GLU A 224 -46.26 -18.01 38.41
N ASP A 225 -46.33 -16.82 39.00
CA ASP A 225 -45.19 -15.95 39.27
C ASP A 225 -44.20 -16.65 40.20
N MET A 226 -44.65 -17.36 41.24
CA MET A 226 -43.75 -18.12 42.12
C MET A 226 -43.10 -19.30 41.37
N GLN A 227 -43.84 -20.02 40.53
CA GLN A 227 -43.29 -21.07 39.68
C GLN A 227 -42.33 -20.51 38.62
N HIS A 228 -42.64 -19.37 38.02
CA HIS A 228 -41.79 -18.67 37.07
C HIS A 228 -40.52 -18.16 37.77
N ASN A 229 -40.62 -17.56 38.95
CA ASN A 229 -39.47 -17.19 39.78
C ASN A 229 -38.65 -18.41 40.22
N ILE A 230 -39.27 -19.56 40.50
CA ILE A 230 -38.56 -20.82 40.78
C ILE A 230 -37.87 -21.36 39.51
N LEU A 231 -38.45 -21.17 38.31
CA LEU A 231 -37.84 -21.55 37.03
C LEU A 231 -36.71 -20.59 36.64
N LEU A 232 -36.89 -19.29 36.77
CA LEU A 232 -35.85 -18.27 36.62
C LEU A 232 -34.73 -18.49 37.64
N MET A 233 -35.05 -18.84 38.89
CA MET A 233 -34.04 -19.18 39.90
C MET A 233 -33.32 -20.48 39.53
N LYS A 234 -34.00 -21.52 39.02
CA LYS A 234 -33.35 -22.74 38.50
C LYS A 234 -32.51 -22.50 37.24
N GLN A 235 -32.87 -21.53 36.39
CA GLN A 235 -32.08 -21.10 35.25
C GLN A 235 -30.89 -20.24 35.69
N SER A 236 -31.09 -19.38 36.70
CA SER A 236 -30.06 -18.55 37.33
C SER A 236 -29.03 -19.40 38.07
N THR A 237 -29.45 -20.43 38.84
CA THR A 237 -28.51 -21.37 39.45
C THR A 237 -27.76 -22.17 38.40
N LYS A 238 -28.43 -22.66 37.33
CA LYS A 238 -27.73 -23.32 36.21
C LYS A 238 -26.76 -22.40 35.47
N LYS A 239 -27.09 -21.12 35.33
CA LYS A 239 -26.21 -20.10 34.75
C LYS A 239 -25.02 -19.82 35.67
N ALA A 240 -25.26 -19.67 36.97
CA ALA A 240 -24.22 -19.52 37.98
C ALA A 240 -23.34 -20.78 38.14
N GLU A 241 -23.90 -21.98 37.94
CA GLU A 241 -23.18 -23.26 37.87
C GLU A 241 -22.30 -23.31 36.60
N ALA A 242 -22.81 -22.88 35.45
CA ALA A 242 -22.04 -22.77 34.22
C ALA A 242 -20.93 -21.71 34.31
N GLU A 243 -21.24 -20.53 34.85
CA GLU A 243 -20.26 -19.47 35.14
C GLU A 243 -19.23 -19.92 36.19
N LYS A 244 -19.64 -20.71 37.20
CA LYS A 244 -18.72 -21.36 38.16
C LYS A 244 -17.84 -22.40 37.49
N VAL A 245 -18.36 -23.23 36.60
CA VAL A 245 -17.56 -24.21 35.83
C VAL A 245 -16.60 -23.50 34.88
N GLN A 246 -17.01 -22.40 34.26
CA GLN A 246 -16.13 -21.56 33.45
C GLN A 246 -15.06 -20.89 34.32
N ALA A 247 -15.41 -20.36 35.49
CA ALA A 247 -14.46 -19.82 36.46
C ALA A 247 -13.51 -20.90 37.01
N GLU A 248 -13.95 -22.14 37.19
CA GLU A 248 -13.10 -23.28 37.52
C GLU A 248 -12.14 -23.64 36.38
N VAL A 249 -12.55 -23.48 35.11
CA VAL A 249 -11.67 -23.68 33.94
C VAL A 249 -10.65 -22.56 33.83
N GLU A 250 -11.04 -21.29 33.98
CA GLU A 250 -10.09 -20.17 34.02
C GLU A 250 -9.17 -20.27 35.25
N LYS A 251 -9.69 -20.72 36.40
CA LYS A 251 -8.88 -20.99 37.60
C LYS A 251 -7.88 -22.12 37.35
N LYS A 252 -8.27 -23.22 36.71
CA LYS A 252 -7.33 -24.29 36.28
C LYS A 252 -6.25 -23.75 35.33
N LYS A 253 -6.58 -22.83 34.41
CA LYS A 253 -5.57 -22.15 33.56
C LYS A 253 -4.64 -21.24 34.37
N GLN A 254 -5.17 -20.47 35.32
CA GLN A 254 -4.37 -19.67 36.24
C GLN A 254 -3.46 -20.54 37.11
N ASP A 255 -3.97 -21.66 37.60
CA ASP A 255 -3.21 -22.61 38.43
C ASP A 255 -2.09 -23.24 37.60
N LEU A 256 -2.34 -23.68 36.35
CA LEU A 256 -1.29 -24.13 35.42
C LEU A 256 -0.27 -23.02 35.08
N LEU A 257 -0.70 -21.76 35.00
CA LEU A 257 0.21 -20.62 34.80
C LEU A 257 1.07 -20.38 36.03
N VAL A 258 0.51 -20.45 37.23
CA VAL A 258 1.25 -20.42 38.50
C VAL A 258 2.21 -21.59 38.59
N ASP A 259 1.80 -22.79 38.18
CA ASP A 259 2.61 -24.02 38.13
C ASP A 259 3.81 -23.88 37.16
N HIS A 260 3.64 -23.16 36.05
CA HIS A 260 4.72 -22.83 35.11
C HIS A 260 5.62 -21.69 35.63
N LEU A 261 5.05 -20.68 36.30
CA LEU A 261 5.81 -19.59 36.92
C LEU A 261 6.61 -20.05 38.14
N THR A 262 6.09 -20.97 38.95
CA THR A 262 6.82 -21.57 40.08
C THR A 262 7.92 -22.51 39.60
N ARG A 263 7.69 -23.33 38.56
CA ARG A 263 8.78 -24.07 37.88
C ARG A 263 9.89 -23.13 37.42
N LYS A 264 9.55 -22.03 36.75
CA LYS A 264 10.53 -21.00 36.36
C LYS A 264 11.21 -20.30 37.54
N ALA A 265 10.51 -20.10 38.66
CA ALA A 265 11.11 -19.58 39.88
C ALA A 265 12.13 -20.58 40.46
N TYR A 266 11.82 -21.88 40.46
CA TYR A 266 12.78 -22.92 40.86
C TYR A 266 13.95 -23.05 39.88
N GLU A 267 13.72 -23.05 38.56
CA GLU A 267 14.79 -23.02 37.54
C GLU A 267 15.76 -21.83 37.73
N LEU A 268 15.22 -20.65 38.05
CA LEU A 268 16.02 -19.46 38.35
C LEU A 268 16.71 -19.55 39.72
N GLN A 269 16.07 -20.15 40.72
CA GLN A 269 16.66 -20.36 42.05
C GLN A 269 17.80 -21.40 42.01
N GLU A 270 17.68 -22.45 41.20
CA GLU A 270 18.75 -23.40 40.91
C GLU A 270 19.91 -22.71 40.16
N GLN A 271 19.63 -21.86 39.18
CA GLN A 271 20.66 -21.04 38.52
C GLN A 271 21.36 -20.10 39.51
N ILE A 272 20.63 -19.43 40.40
CA ILE A 272 21.21 -18.59 41.47
C ILE A 272 22.09 -19.45 42.38
N ALA A 273 21.63 -20.60 42.87
CA ALA A 273 22.42 -21.49 43.72
C ALA A 273 23.69 -22.02 43.02
N LEU A 274 23.63 -22.28 41.71
CA LEU A 274 24.80 -22.64 40.90
C LEU A 274 25.78 -21.47 40.77
N PHE A 275 25.32 -20.24 40.57
CA PHE A 275 26.18 -19.06 40.52
C PHE A 275 26.75 -18.70 41.91
N GLU A 276 26.00 -18.90 42.99
CA GLU A 276 26.50 -18.75 44.36
C GLU A 276 27.58 -19.79 44.68
N ALA A 277 27.39 -21.05 44.29
CA ALA A 277 28.41 -22.10 44.44
C ALA A 277 29.67 -21.80 43.60
N GLN A 278 29.52 -21.31 42.38
CA GLN A 278 30.65 -20.84 41.55
C GLN A 278 31.36 -19.63 42.18
N PHE A 279 30.62 -18.69 42.75
CA PHE A 279 31.18 -17.53 43.43
C PHE A 279 31.95 -17.93 44.71
N VAL A 280 31.44 -18.88 45.49
CA VAL A 280 32.15 -19.43 46.65
C VAL A 280 33.43 -20.14 46.22
N ALA A 281 33.39 -20.99 45.18
CA ALA A 281 34.59 -21.64 44.64
C ALA A 281 35.64 -20.61 44.16
N GLN A 282 35.21 -19.58 43.43
CA GLN A 282 36.10 -18.48 43.01
C GLN A 282 36.62 -17.64 44.20
N ALA A 283 35.83 -17.48 45.27
CA ALA A 283 36.28 -16.83 46.50
C ALA A 283 37.34 -17.66 47.25
N GLU A 284 37.25 -19.00 47.18
CA GLU A 284 38.26 -19.91 47.72
C GLU A 284 39.52 -19.96 46.83
N ASP A 285 39.40 -20.05 45.50
CA ASP A 285 40.54 -19.95 44.57
C ASP A 285 41.28 -18.61 44.70
N THR A 286 40.54 -17.49 44.80
CA THR A 286 41.14 -16.17 45.05
C THR A 286 41.68 -15.99 46.47
N LYS A 287 41.30 -16.85 47.43
CA LYS A 287 41.91 -16.91 48.77
C LYS A 287 43.19 -17.74 48.75
N VAL A 288 43.19 -18.93 48.11
CA VAL A 288 44.37 -19.80 47.96
C VAL A 288 45.47 -19.09 47.17
N THR A 289 45.13 -18.44 46.06
CA THR A 289 46.11 -17.65 45.29
C THR A 289 46.65 -16.44 46.07
N ARG A 290 45.83 -15.77 46.89
CA ARG A 290 46.32 -14.74 47.84
C ARG A 290 47.23 -15.33 48.92
N GLN A 291 46.97 -16.54 49.41
CA GLN A 291 47.85 -17.23 50.36
C GLN A 291 49.20 -17.56 49.70
N ALA A 292 49.21 -18.14 48.50
CA ALA A 292 50.43 -18.40 47.74
C ALA A 292 51.23 -17.11 47.42
N VAL A 293 50.54 -16.00 47.09
CA VAL A 293 51.19 -14.69 46.92
C VAL A 293 51.78 -14.16 48.23
N ASN A 294 51.08 -14.31 49.35
CA ASN A 294 51.60 -13.92 50.67
C ASN A 294 52.80 -14.79 51.07
N GLU A 295 52.76 -16.10 50.82
CA GLU A 295 53.86 -17.04 51.04
C GLU A 295 55.08 -16.66 50.19
N ALA A 296 54.90 -16.42 48.89
CA ALA A 296 55.96 -15.90 48.02
C ALA A 296 56.50 -14.53 48.48
N CYS A 297 55.65 -13.64 49.01
CA CYS A 297 56.10 -12.39 49.63
C CYS A 297 56.91 -12.62 50.92
N MET A 298 56.58 -13.64 51.71
CA MET A 298 57.36 -14.03 52.90
C MET A 298 58.69 -14.70 52.51
N GLU A 299 58.72 -15.52 51.46
CA GLU A 299 59.96 -16.06 50.87
C GLU A 299 60.85 -14.94 50.33
N VAL A 300 60.30 -13.97 49.58
CA VAL A 300 61.04 -12.79 49.13
C VAL A 300 61.56 -11.96 50.30
N GLN A 301 60.81 -11.86 51.41
CA GLN A 301 61.32 -11.23 52.64
C GLN A 301 62.43 -12.06 53.29
N ALA A 302 62.33 -13.39 53.34
CA ALA A 302 63.38 -14.28 53.83
C ALA A 302 64.66 -14.18 52.99
N ILE A 303 64.56 -14.24 51.66
CA ILE A 303 65.68 -14.03 50.72
C ILE A 303 66.31 -12.64 50.93
N ASN A 304 65.52 -11.60 51.21
CA ASN A 304 66.05 -10.28 51.54
C ASN A 304 66.72 -10.22 52.94
N MET A 305 66.23 -10.97 53.93
CA MET A 305 66.90 -11.15 55.24
C MET A 305 68.23 -11.88 55.06
N GLU A 306 68.27 -12.95 54.25
CA GLU A 306 69.48 -13.71 53.93
C GLU A 306 70.47 -12.89 53.12
N LYS A 307 70.02 -12.13 52.12
CA LYS A 307 70.85 -11.17 51.39
C LYS A 307 71.47 -10.13 52.33
N LYS A 308 70.72 -9.60 53.30
CA LYS A 308 71.25 -8.70 54.35
C LYS A 308 72.28 -9.41 55.23
N ARG A 309 72.01 -10.65 55.69
CA ARG A 309 72.97 -11.45 56.45
C ARG A 309 74.25 -11.71 55.64
N LEU A 310 74.13 -12.10 54.37
CA LEU A 310 75.26 -12.38 53.47
C LEU A 310 76.08 -11.13 53.21
N MET A 311 75.44 -9.96 53.00
CA MET A 311 76.13 -8.68 52.92
C MET A 311 76.85 -8.33 54.22
N ASN A 312 76.25 -8.57 55.39
CA ASN A 312 76.89 -8.35 56.67
C ASN A 312 78.08 -9.31 56.90
N HIS A 313 77.95 -10.59 56.52
CA HIS A 313 79.06 -11.54 56.54
C HIS A 313 80.18 -11.15 55.56
N TRP A 314 79.84 -10.64 54.37
CA TRP A 314 80.80 -10.14 53.40
C TRP A 314 81.50 -8.87 53.87
N THR A 315 80.80 -7.89 54.43
CA THR A 315 81.43 -6.68 55.01
C THR A 315 82.28 -7.00 56.23
N ASN A 316 81.86 -7.94 57.08
CA ASN A 316 82.69 -8.42 58.20
C ASN A 316 83.93 -9.19 57.70
N SER A 317 83.80 -9.98 56.63
CA SER A 317 84.93 -10.68 55.99
C SER A 317 85.90 -9.71 55.32
N LEU A 318 85.37 -8.61 54.74
CA LEU A 318 86.14 -7.53 54.14
C LEU A 318 86.87 -6.71 55.22
N ALA A 319 86.20 -6.34 56.32
CA ALA A 319 86.84 -5.70 57.47
C ALA A 319 87.91 -6.59 58.11
N GLY A 320 87.63 -7.89 58.27
CA GLY A 320 88.61 -8.88 58.69
C GLY A 320 89.67 -9.22 57.63
N MET A 321 89.56 -8.73 56.40
CA MET A 321 90.63 -8.75 55.39
C MET A 321 91.50 -7.51 55.53
N LYS A 322 90.87 -6.33 55.57
CA LYS A 322 91.53 -5.04 55.83
C LYS A 322 92.40 -5.08 57.09
N GLN A 323 91.89 -5.57 58.22
CA GLN A 323 92.70 -5.75 59.44
C GLN A 323 93.89 -6.72 59.30
N ARG A 324 93.81 -7.70 58.39
CA ARG A 324 94.95 -8.57 58.05
C ARG A 324 95.93 -7.87 57.11
N ASP A 325 95.44 -7.02 56.22
CA ASP A 325 96.23 -6.21 55.31
C ASP A 325 96.97 -5.10 56.09
N GLU A 326 96.31 -4.35 56.99
CA GLU A 326 96.94 -3.42 57.96
C GLU A 326 98.06 -4.11 58.75
N ALA A 327 97.77 -5.28 59.33
CA ALA A 327 98.77 -6.08 60.06
C ALA A 327 99.92 -6.54 59.16
N TYR A 328 99.64 -6.94 57.92
CA TYR A 328 100.66 -7.32 56.95
C TYR A 328 101.57 -6.12 56.59
N ILE A 329 101.00 -4.96 56.24
CA ILE A 329 101.77 -3.75 55.91
C ILE A 329 102.55 -3.26 57.15
N ALA A 330 102.02 -3.44 58.37
CA ALA A 330 102.75 -3.15 59.61
C ALA A 330 103.98 -4.08 59.78
N THR A 331 103.82 -5.39 59.59
CA THR A 331 104.98 -6.31 59.61
C THR A 331 105.98 -6.03 58.49
N GLN A 332 105.52 -5.67 57.28
CA GLN A 332 106.36 -5.36 56.13
C GLN A 332 107.19 -4.08 56.36
N GLU A 333 106.67 -3.10 57.10
CA GLU A 333 107.40 -1.90 57.51
C GLU A 333 108.45 -2.16 58.61
N LEU A 334 108.14 -3.02 59.59
CA LEU A 334 109.16 -3.46 60.55
C LEU A 334 110.30 -4.20 59.83
N LEU A 335 109.95 -5.04 58.86
CA LEU A 335 110.92 -5.72 57.99
C LEU A 335 111.70 -4.74 57.10
N SER A 336 111.11 -3.62 56.69
CA SER A 336 111.80 -2.57 55.91
C SER A 336 112.75 -1.74 56.77
N LYS A 337 112.37 -1.44 58.02
CA LYS A 337 113.23 -0.79 59.03
C LYS A 337 114.45 -1.64 59.35
N TYR A 338 114.27 -2.91 59.72
CA TYR A 338 115.41 -3.82 59.95
C TYR A 338 116.30 -4.00 58.71
N ARG A 339 115.73 -3.97 57.49
CA ARG A 339 116.51 -3.93 56.23
C ARG A 339 117.22 -2.60 55.97
N HIS A 340 116.80 -1.51 56.60
CA HIS A 340 117.51 -0.23 56.60
C HIS A 340 118.65 -0.22 57.61
N ASP A 341 118.42 -0.78 58.80
CA ASP A 341 119.39 -0.86 59.91
C ASP A 341 120.58 -1.76 59.55
N LEU A 342 120.30 -2.94 59.00
CA LEU A 342 121.32 -3.83 58.44
C LEU A 342 122.16 -3.13 57.37
N LYS A 343 121.54 -2.27 56.54
CA LYS A 343 122.24 -1.48 55.52
C LYS A 343 123.02 -0.30 56.09
N SER A 344 122.71 0.21 57.29
CA SER A 344 123.61 1.13 58.02
C SER A 344 124.87 0.39 58.38
N LEU A 345 124.71 -0.72 59.10
CA LEU A 345 125.80 -1.54 59.60
C LEU A 345 126.70 -2.03 58.46
N GLU A 346 126.14 -2.45 57.32
CA GLU A 346 126.92 -2.74 56.11
C GLU A 346 127.75 -1.54 55.61
N THR A 347 127.16 -0.34 55.54
CA THR A 347 127.91 0.87 55.12
C THR A 347 128.94 1.35 56.15
N ASP A 348 128.72 1.09 57.44
CA ASP A 348 129.65 1.43 58.52
C ASP A 348 130.80 0.43 58.58
N ILE A 349 130.52 -0.86 58.42
CA ILE A 349 131.56 -1.88 58.19
C ILE A 349 132.37 -1.54 56.94
N HIS A 350 131.74 -1.06 55.86
CA HIS A 350 132.46 -0.56 54.69
C HIS A 350 133.25 0.74 54.98
N GLY A 351 132.73 1.64 55.80
CA GLY A 351 133.43 2.86 56.24
C GLY A 351 134.66 2.55 57.10
N CYS A 352 134.53 1.65 58.07
CA CYS A 352 135.58 1.16 58.93
C CYS A 352 136.65 0.41 58.11
N THR A 353 136.27 -0.57 57.28
CA THR A 353 137.24 -1.30 56.43
C THR A 353 137.93 -0.39 55.42
N LYS A 354 137.27 0.64 54.89
CA LYS A 354 137.91 1.66 54.03
C LYS A 354 138.81 2.64 54.79
N SER A 355 138.58 2.82 56.08
CA SER A 355 139.46 3.62 56.95
C SER A 355 140.67 2.80 57.38
N ILE A 356 140.47 1.51 57.72
CA ILE A 356 141.54 0.53 57.96
C ILE A 356 142.46 0.46 56.75
N ARG A 357 141.94 0.25 55.53
CA ARG A 357 142.76 0.26 54.30
C ARG A 357 143.56 1.55 54.10
N LYS A 358 143.05 2.71 54.51
CA LYS A 358 143.80 3.97 54.43
C LYS A 358 144.91 4.06 55.46
N GLU A 359 144.73 3.51 56.66
CA GLU A 359 145.82 3.39 57.63
C GLU A 359 146.82 2.28 57.24
N GLU A 360 146.38 1.22 56.57
CA GLU A 360 147.25 0.21 55.94
C GLU A 360 148.08 0.83 54.80
N GLU A 361 147.46 1.53 53.84
CA GLU A 361 148.12 2.30 52.78
C GLU A 361 149.11 3.32 53.34
N LYS A 362 148.74 4.07 54.40
CA LYS A 362 149.65 4.97 55.12
C LYS A 362 150.79 4.22 55.80
N ASN A 363 150.53 3.05 56.39
CA ASN A 363 151.56 2.24 57.05
C ASN A 363 152.54 1.66 56.02
N GLU A 364 152.07 1.22 54.85
CA GLU A 364 152.94 0.83 53.72
C GLU A 364 153.76 2.02 53.20
N MET A 365 153.15 3.20 53.08
CA MET A 365 153.87 4.43 52.72
C MET A 365 154.90 4.84 53.79
N LEU A 366 154.59 4.68 55.08
CA LEU A 366 155.53 4.90 56.17
C LEU A 366 156.63 3.85 56.21
N VAL A 367 156.33 2.56 55.97
CA VAL A 367 157.32 1.46 55.90
C VAL A 367 158.23 1.60 54.67
N THR A 368 157.72 2.08 53.53
CA THR A 368 158.55 2.38 52.36
C THR A 368 159.38 3.66 52.53
N ILE A 369 158.89 4.68 53.24
CA ILE A 369 159.67 5.84 53.65
C ILE A 369 160.74 5.45 54.69
N LEU A 370 160.40 4.63 55.68
CA LEU A 370 161.29 4.21 56.76
C LEU A 370 162.36 3.25 56.24
N SER A 371 162.03 2.30 55.37
CA SER A 371 163.03 1.46 54.70
C SER A 371 163.92 2.26 53.75
N ARG A 372 163.40 3.29 53.05
CA ARG A 372 164.24 4.25 52.30
C ARG A 372 165.14 5.06 53.22
N SER A 373 164.64 5.60 54.33
CA SER A 373 165.45 6.37 55.28
C SER A 373 166.48 5.50 56.00
N GLN A 374 166.16 4.24 56.29
CA GLN A 374 167.05 3.27 56.91
C GLN A 374 168.09 2.75 55.91
N ASN A 375 167.76 2.61 54.62
CA ASN A 375 168.74 2.38 53.56
C ASN A 375 169.67 3.59 53.38
N ASN A 376 169.15 4.82 53.42
CA ASN A 376 169.96 6.04 53.39
C ASN A 376 170.83 6.19 54.66
N ALA A 377 170.32 5.79 55.83
CA ALA A 377 171.10 5.70 57.07
C ALA A 377 172.18 4.60 56.98
N ASN A 378 171.92 3.50 56.29
CA ASN A 378 172.88 2.43 56.08
C ASN A 378 173.95 2.77 55.02
N THR A 379 173.61 3.52 53.96
CA THR A 379 174.61 4.02 53.00
C THR A 379 175.46 5.13 53.62
N THR A 380 174.87 6.08 54.35
CA THR A 380 175.64 7.09 55.09
C THR A 380 176.50 6.45 56.18
N LYS A 381 176.00 5.50 56.97
CA LYS A 381 176.84 4.72 57.91
C LYS A 381 177.97 3.95 57.22
N LYS A 382 177.74 3.36 56.04
CA LYS A 382 178.80 2.68 55.26
C LYS A 382 179.84 3.67 54.74
N LEU A 383 179.44 4.84 54.24
CA LEU A 383 180.35 5.90 53.80
C LEU A 383 181.14 6.48 54.98
N ILE A 384 180.50 6.75 56.12
CA ILE A 384 181.16 7.20 57.35
C ILE A 384 182.15 6.14 57.86
N ALA A 385 181.79 4.86 57.88
CA ALA A 385 182.70 3.78 58.25
C ALA A 385 183.89 3.65 57.29
N GLN A 386 183.69 3.86 55.98
CA GLN A 386 184.77 3.89 54.98
C GLN A 386 185.64 5.15 55.08
N CYS A 387 185.09 6.29 55.50
CA CYS A 387 185.87 7.49 55.79
C CYS A 387 186.69 7.33 57.07
N LEU A 388 186.11 6.79 58.14
CA LEU A 388 186.79 6.54 59.41
C LEU A 388 187.90 5.49 59.27
N SER A 389 187.64 4.36 58.59
CA SER A 389 188.70 3.34 58.38
C SER A 389 189.87 3.86 57.54
N LYS A 390 189.60 4.72 56.54
CA LYS A 390 190.65 5.45 55.80
C LYS A 390 191.36 6.49 56.67
N GLN A 391 190.65 7.15 57.58
CA GLN A 391 191.23 8.14 58.49
C GLN A 391 192.11 7.49 59.58
N GLU A 392 191.72 6.33 60.11
CA GLU A 392 192.57 5.53 61.01
C GLU A 392 193.82 5.01 60.29
N ALA A 393 193.67 4.46 59.08
CA ALA A 393 194.81 4.01 58.26
C ALA A 393 195.79 5.16 57.97
N LEU A 394 195.30 6.31 57.49
CA LEU A 394 196.12 7.48 57.20
C LEU A 394 196.75 8.12 58.45
N LYS A 395 196.16 7.98 59.64
CA LYS A 395 196.81 8.38 60.91
C LYS A 395 197.98 7.47 61.27
N VAL A 396 197.82 6.14 61.12
CA VAL A 396 198.89 5.17 61.37
C VAL A 396 200.02 5.39 60.36
N GLU A 397 199.70 5.47 59.08
CA GLU A 397 200.66 5.78 58.01
C GLU A 397 201.37 7.13 58.25
N SER A 398 200.63 8.20 58.58
CA SER A 398 201.22 9.51 58.93
C SER A 398 202.19 9.44 60.11
N SER A 399 201.92 8.61 61.13
CA SER A 399 202.84 8.40 62.25
C SER A 399 204.12 7.66 61.84
N THR A 400 204.05 6.75 60.86
CA THR A 400 205.24 6.08 60.31
C THR A 400 206.01 6.98 59.36
N TYR A 401 205.32 7.78 58.53
CA TYR A 401 205.94 8.69 57.58
C TYR A 401 206.58 9.90 58.26
N THR A 402 206.05 10.43 59.36
CA THR A 402 206.74 11.51 60.11
C THR A 402 208.08 11.06 60.70
N ARG A 403 208.23 9.78 61.08
CA ARG A 403 209.52 9.21 61.47
C ARG A 403 210.52 9.17 60.30
N ILE A 404 210.07 8.76 59.11
CA ILE A 404 210.91 8.65 57.90
C ILE A 404 211.21 10.03 57.29
N LEU A 405 210.30 11.00 57.38
CA LEU A 405 210.52 12.39 56.94
C LEU A 405 211.69 13.02 57.70
N HIS A 406 211.72 12.85 59.02
CA HIS A 406 212.79 13.40 59.87
C HIS A 406 214.19 12.85 59.50
N GLU A 407 214.26 11.60 59.02
CA GLU A 407 215.49 10.95 58.54
C GLU A 407 215.88 11.38 57.10
N THR A 408 214.94 11.90 56.29
CA THR A 408 215.15 12.15 54.84
C THR A 408 215.09 13.62 54.41
N GLU A 409 214.47 14.52 55.19
CA GLU A 409 214.58 15.97 54.99
C GLU A 409 216.02 16.47 55.24
N GLN A 410 216.82 15.72 56.00
CA GLN A 410 218.28 15.91 56.11
C GLN A 410 219.04 15.62 54.80
N ALA A 411 218.42 14.95 53.81
CA ALA A 411 219.05 14.56 52.55
C ALA A 411 218.59 15.38 51.33
N ILE A 412 217.29 15.72 51.22
CA ILE A 412 216.70 16.21 49.94
C ILE A 412 216.60 17.75 49.82
N ASN A 413 217.04 18.50 50.85
CA ASN A 413 217.44 19.91 50.68
C ASN A 413 218.59 20.10 49.66
N ARG A 414 219.17 19.00 49.13
CA ARG A 414 220.19 18.96 48.08
C ARG A 414 219.63 18.91 46.63
N ILE A 415 218.31 18.78 46.41
CA ILE A 415 217.73 18.50 45.06
C ILE A 415 216.75 19.57 44.56
N LYS A 416 216.03 20.29 45.44
CA LYS A 416 214.95 21.20 45.00
C LYS A 416 215.39 22.51 44.30
N MET A 417 216.64 22.60 43.83
CA MET A 417 217.15 23.75 43.06
C MET A 417 216.78 23.69 41.56
N ASP A 418 216.31 22.54 41.06
CA ASP A 418 216.47 22.23 39.62
C ASP A 418 215.26 22.52 38.68
N GLN A 419 214.03 22.71 39.17
CA GLN A 419 212.82 22.44 38.35
C GLN A 419 211.85 23.61 38.04
N ALA A 420 212.25 24.88 38.15
CA ALA A 420 211.34 26.04 38.01
C ALA A 420 210.97 26.45 36.55
N ALA A 421 210.92 25.52 35.58
CA ALA A 421 211.16 25.85 34.16
C ALA A 421 210.01 25.67 33.13
N SER A 422 208.87 25.05 33.45
CA SER A 422 208.03 24.36 32.42
C SER A 422 206.56 24.86 32.29
N LEU A 423 206.32 26.15 31.98
CA LEU A 423 205.04 26.82 32.33
C LEU A 423 203.89 26.89 31.28
N ASN A 424 204.12 27.04 29.96
CA ASN A 424 203.32 28.02 29.18
C ASN A 424 202.37 27.60 28.00
N GLU A 425 202.17 26.33 27.63
CA GLU A 425 201.86 26.03 26.19
C GLU A 425 200.39 25.89 25.68
N LEU A 426 199.35 25.66 26.50
CA LEU A 426 198.18 24.84 26.05
C LEU A 426 196.85 25.52 25.60
N LEU A 427 196.81 26.78 25.15
CA LEU A 427 195.56 27.58 25.08
C LEU A 427 194.70 27.60 23.77
N CYS A 428 195.01 26.84 22.71
CA CYS A 428 194.65 27.25 21.34
C CYS A 428 193.42 26.63 20.60
N ILE A 429 192.71 25.62 21.11
CA ILE A 429 191.90 24.70 20.25
C ILE A 429 190.38 24.98 20.23
N SER A 430 189.92 26.01 19.50
CA SER A 430 188.48 26.35 19.37
C SER A 430 188.08 26.95 18.00
N LYS A 431 187.15 26.31 17.24
CA LYS A 431 186.24 26.98 16.25
C LYS A 431 185.16 26.19 15.47
N ASP A 432 185.27 24.89 15.18
CA ASP A 432 184.89 24.40 13.83
C ASP A 432 183.43 23.97 13.45
N ILE A 433 182.51 23.70 14.38
CA ILE A 433 181.41 22.71 14.14
C ILE A 433 180.18 23.17 13.28
N LYS A 434 180.08 24.42 12.81
CA LYS A 434 178.83 25.07 12.31
C LYS A 434 178.17 24.60 10.97
N LYS A 435 178.39 23.40 10.42
CA LYS A 435 178.13 23.09 8.97
C LYS A 435 176.99 22.12 8.57
N GLY A 436 176.08 21.69 9.45
CA GLY A 436 175.35 20.42 9.26
C GLY A 436 173.94 20.35 8.60
N THR A 437 173.34 21.41 8.06
CA THR A 437 171.86 21.54 8.05
C THR A 437 171.07 21.38 6.72
N GLU A 438 171.67 21.28 5.54
CA GLU A 438 170.99 21.62 4.26
C GLU A 438 170.37 20.45 3.45
N ALA A 439 170.36 19.20 3.95
CA ALA A 439 170.42 18.02 3.07
C ALA A 439 169.14 17.15 2.89
N LYS A 440 167.89 17.65 3.04
CA LYS A 440 166.70 16.74 3.13
C LYS A 440 165.48 17.00 2.22
N GLU A 441 165.38 18.11 1.50
CA GLU A 441 164.09 18.50 0.85
C GLU A 441 163.72 17.76 -0.45
N GLN A 442 164.56 16.87 -0.97
CA GLN A 442 164.46 16.36 -2.35
C GLN A 442 163.54 15.14 -2.58
N MET A 443 162.69 14.76 -1.62
CA MET A 443 162.13 13.39 -1.54
C MET A 443 160.63 13.22 -1.89
N GLU A 444 159.95 14.24 -2.43
CA GLU A 444 158.48 14.24 -2.60
C GLU A 444 157.93 13.78 -3.98
N SER A 445 158.74 13.76 -5.05
CA SER A 445 158.19 13.96 -6.42
C SER A 445 157.55 12.77 -7.15
N ASP A 446 157.82 11.51 -6.79
CA ASP A 446 157.72 10.39 -7.77
C ASP A 446 156.35 9.67 -7.87
N ILE A 447 155.45 9.83 -6.90
CA ILE A 447 154.38 8.83 -6.65
C ILE A 447 153.19 8.90 -7.64
N MET A 448 152.85 10.08 -8.17
CA MET A 448 151.52 10.32 -8.77
C MET A 448 151.35 9.93 -10.25
N ALA A 449 152.38 9.42 -10.93
CA ALA A 449 152.37 9.27 -12.40
C ALA A 449 151.54 8.09 -12.97
N LYS A 450 151.25 7.04 -12.18
CA LYS A 450 150.91 5.69 -12.72
C LYS A 450 149.42 5.38 -13.03
N LEU A 451 148.55 6.37 -13.21
CA LEU A 451 147.07 6.19 -13.17
C LEU A 451 146.31 6.40 -14.50
N ARG A 452 146.86 6.09 -15.69
CA ARG A 452 146.23 6.50 -16.98
C ARG A 452 145.99 5.48 -18.12
N ASP A 453 146.55 4.26 -18.12
CA ASP A 453 146.96 3.62 -19.41
C ASP A 453 146.14 2.41 -19.96
N GLN A 454 144.79 2.36 -19.93
CA GLN A 454 144.01 1.21 -20.49
C GLN A 454 142.79 1.58 -21.39
N MET A 455 142.35 0.64 -22.26
CA MET A 455 141.64 0.92 -23.53
C MET A 455 140.90 -0.33 -24.12
N MET A 456 140.05 -0.15 -25.17
CA MET A 456 139.40 -1.19 -26.05
C MET A 456 138.23 -2.00 -25.41
N SER A 457 137.26 -2.66 -26.10
CA SER A 457 136.61 -2.69 -27.46
C SER A 457 135.35 -3.64 -27.35
N SER A 458 134.46 -4.02 -28.29
CA SER A 458 134.37 -3.99 -29.77
C SER A 458 132.90 -3.87 -30.32
N LYS A 459 132.48 -4.63 -31.38
CA LYS A 459 131.44 -4.20 -32.36
C LYS A 459 130.92 -5.30 -33.32
N ALA A 460 129.59 -5.45 -33.56
CA ALA A 460 129.00 -6.46 -34.48
C ALA A 460 127.64 -6.11 -35.15
N GLU A 461 127.48 -4.90 -35.72
CA GLU A 461 126.29 -4.52 -36.53
C GLU A 461 126.22 -5.27 -37.89
N LYS A 462 125.03 -5.39 -38.53
CA LYS A 462 124.64 -4.67 -39.80
C LYS A 462 123.58 -5.28 -40.73
N HIS A 463 123.43 -6.61 -40.84
CA HIS A 463 122.75 -7.18 -42.04
C HIS A 463 121.25 -6.87 -42.22
N PHE A 464 120.46 -6.68 -41.16
CA PHE A 464 119.01 -6.40 -41.29
C PHE A 464 118.66 -4.95 -41.67
N SER A 465 119.65 -4.11 -41.97
CA SER A 465 119.51 -2.67 -42.20
C SER A 465 118.72 -2.27 -43.47
N GLN A 466 118.46 -3.17 -44.41
CA GLN A 466 118.00 -2.79 -45.76
C GLN A 466 116.53 -3.10 -46.09
N LEU A 467 115.88 -4.10 -45.49
CA LEU A 467 114.52 -4.50 -45.91
C LEU A 467 113.42 -3.60 -45.29
N VAL A 468 113.52 -3.29 -44.00
CA VAL A 468 112.48 -2.54 -43.27
C VAL A 468 112.42 -1.06 -43.71
N ALA A 469 113.50 -0.54 -44.32
CA ALA A 469 113.68 0.85 -44.76
C ALA A 469 112.60 1.43 -45.70
N LYS A 470 111.69 0.61 -46.26
CA LYS A 470 110.53 1.07 -47.04
C LYS A 470 109.19 1.00 -46.31
N LEU A 471 109.05 0.10 -45.32
CA LEU A 471 107.96 0.21 -44.33
C LEU A 471 108.17 1.46 -43.46
N HIS A 472 109.44 1.79 -43.19
CA HIS A 472 109.99 2.96 -42.47
C HIS A 472 109.56 4.36 -42.97
N HIS A 473 108.54 4.49 -43.83
CA HIS A 473 108.00 5.78 -44.24
C HIS A 473 106.48 5.85 -44.12
N ARG A 474 105.72 4.93 -44.73
CA ARG A 474 104.25 4.88 -44.53
C ARG A 474 103.87 4.41 -43.13
N LYS A 475 104.69 3.52 -42.52
CA LYS A 475 104.64 3.25 -41.08
C LYS A 475 105.01 4.54 -40.34
N MET A 476 106.07 5.25 -40.75
CA MET A 476 106.56 6.44 -40.06
C MET A 476 105.57 7.63 -40.05
N ASP A 477 104.75 7.83 -41.08
CA ASP A 477 103.66 8.83 -41.07
C ASP A 477 102.56 8.47 -40.07
N LEU A 478 102.17 7.19 -40.04
CA LEU A 478 101.20 6.69 -39.06
C LEU A 478 101.81 6.60 -37.65
N GLU A 479 103.11 6.39 -37.51
CA GLU A 479 103.92 6.57 -36.29
C GLU A 479 104.17 8.05 -35.98
N LEU A 480 103.85 9.00 -36.86
CA LEU A 480 103.87 10.44 -36.57
C LEU A 480 102.50 10.91 -36.07
N CYS A 481 101.41 10.29 -36.54
CA CYS A 481 100.11 10.38 -35.88
C CYS A 481 100.09 9.60 -34.56
N PHE A 482 100.64 8.38 -34.51
CA PHE A 482 100.81 7.62 -33.27
C PHE A 482 101.77 8.34 -32.34
N SER A 483 102.94 8.85 -32.74
CA SER A 483 103.80 9.64 -31.85
C SER A 483 103.23 11.01 -31.50
N LYS A 484 102.19 11.51 -32.16
CA LYS A 484 101.36 12.62 -31.65
C LYS A 484 100.41 12.15 -30.56
N VAL A 485 99.66 11.07 -30.78
CA VAL A 485 98.76 10.49 -29.77
C VAL A 485 99.54 9.88 -28.59
N GLU A 486 100.76 9.40 -28.80
CA GLU A 486 101.73 8.98 -27.80
C GLU A 486 102.49 10.16 -27.22
N ASN A 487 102.58 11.34 -27.87
CA ASN A 487 102.99 12.57 -27.19
C ASN A 487 101.85 13.11 -26.32
N ASP A 488 100.59 13.05 -26.73
CA ASP A 488 99.45 13.41 -25.90
C ASP A 488 99.29 12.41 -24.75
N MET A 489 99.45 11.11 -25.02
CA MET A 489 99.42 10.03 -24.02
C MET A 489 100.68 10.01 -23.16
N THR A 490 101.87 10.39 -23.66
CA THR A 490 103.05 10.61 -22.80
C THR A 490 103.03 11.96 -22.11
N GLN A 491 102.28 12.96 -22.57
CA GLN A 491 101.98 14.17 -21.81
C GLN A 491 100.95 13.88 -20.72
N VAL A 492 99.97 13.00 -20.96
CA VAL A 492 99.04 12.47 -19.95
C VAL A 492 99.76 11.53 -18.99
N ILE A 493 100.68 10.67 -19.44
CA ILE A 493 101.54 9.83 -18.58
C ILE A 493 102.61 10.68 -17.90
N LEU A 494 103.08 11.80 -18.45
CA LEU A 494 103.98 12.74 -17.79
C LEU A 494 103.23 13.62 -16.81
N ASN A 495 101.95 13.93 -17.03
CA ASN A 495 101.08 14.52 -16.02
C ASN A 495 100.71 13.49 -14.93
N ALA A 496 100.48 12.23 -15.28
CA ALA A 496 100.19 11.13 -14.36
C ALA A 496 101.44 10.71 -13.57
N THR A 497 102.63 10.77 -14.17
CA THR A 497 103.90 10.54 -13.47
C THR A 497 104.47 11.82 -12.86
N HIS A 498 104.06 13.03 -13.25
CA HIS A 498 104.31 14.24 -12.47
C HIS A 498 103.41 14.26 -11.23
N THR A 499 102.14 13.86 -11.34
CA THR A 499 101.27 13.68 -10.18
C THR A 499 101.64 12.44 -9.35
N ASN A 500 102.11 11.34 -9.94
CA ASN A 500 102.62 10.18 -9.20
C ASN A 500 104.05 10.40 -8.67
N CYS A 501 104.88 11.23 -9.28
CA CYS A 501 106.10 11.77 -8.67
C CYS A 501 105.74 12.76 -7.57
N ARG A 502 104.69 13.57 -7.70
CA ARG A 502 104.20 14.41 -6.59
C ARG A 502 103.61 13.55 -5.47
N LEU A 503 102.94 12.44 -5.77
CA LEU A 503 102.45 11.48 -4.77
C LEU A 503 103.58 10.67 -4.15
N THR A 504 104.60 10.25 -4.90
CA THR A 504 105.77 9.55 -4.34
C THR A 504 106.80 10.50 -3.72
N ILE A 505 106.78 11.80 -4.05
CA ILE A 505 107.42 12.85 -3.25
C ILE A 505 106.61 13.07 -1.98
N LEU A 506 105.28 13.19 -2.03
CA LEU A 506 104.44 13.28 -0.82
C LEU A 506 104.53 12.01 0.05
N GLN A 507 104.71 10.84 -0.56
CA GLN A 507 104.91 9.56 0.12
C GLN A 507 106.37 9.41 0.58
N LYS A 508 107.35 10.06 -0.07
CA LYS A 508 108.71 10.20 0.46
C LYS A 508 108.74 11.17 1.63
N THR A 509 108.09 12.33 1.55
CA THR A 509 107.95 13.26 2.68
C THR A 509 107.08 12.66 3.78
N LEU A 510 106.12 11.77 3.50
CA LEU A 510 105.46 10.96 4.54
C LEU A 510 106.39 9.87 5.08
N CYS A 511 107.20 9.18 4.27
CA CYS A 511 108.22 8.25 4.75
C CYS A 511 109.37 8.96 5.50
N GLU A 512 109.60 10.24 5.22
CA GLU A 512 110.62 11.10 5.82
C GLU A 512 110.06 11.77 7.07
N LEU A 513 108.78 12.14 7.10
CA LEU A 513 108.05 12.49 8.32
C LEU A 513 107.83 11.26 9.22
N ASP A 514 107.67 10.05 8.68
CA ASP A 514 107.68 8.79 9.44
C ASP A 514 109.08 8.44 9.94
N LYS A 515 110.13 8.79 9.19
CA LYS A 515 111.52 8.67 9.65
C LYS A 515 111.88 9.78 10.63
N GLU A 516 111.32 10.97 10.53
CA GLU A 516 111.47 12.05 11.49
C GLU A 516 110.65 11.75 12.72
N MET A 517 109.44 11.21 12.61
CA MET A 517 108.67 10.68 13.74
C MET A 517 109.33 9.46 14.36
N LYS A 518 110.00 8.59 13.59
CA LYS A 518 110.84 7.52 14.15
C LYS A 518 112.13 8.04 14.75
N ASN A 519 112.81 9.00 14.15
CA ASN A 519 113.99 9.65 14.72
C ASN A 519 113.62 10.48 15.96
N ILE A 520 112.43 11.08 16.01
CA ILE A 520 111.86 11.78 17.16
C ILE A 520 111.36 10.77 18.18
N HIS A 521 110.84 9.60 17.79
CA HIS A 521 110.47 8.52 18.71
C HIS A 521 111.71 7.79 19.25
N ASP A 522 112.79 7.70 18.48
CA ASP A 522 114.09 7.17 18.87
C ASP A 522 114.90 8.22 19.64
N LEU A 523 114.70 9.52 19.40
CA LEU A 523 115.22 10.60 20.23
C LEU A 523 114.39 10.79 21.50
N ILE A 524 113.08 10.55 21.46
CA ILE A 524 112.22 10.46 22.65
C ILE A 524 112.64 9.22 23.43
N SER A 525 112.71 8.03 22.84
CA SER A 525 113.21 6.79 23.46
C SER A 525 114.66 6.93 23.92
N HIS A 526 115.52 7.67 23.21
CA HIS A 526 116.84 8.02 23.69
C HIS A 526 116.76 8.98 24.87
N SER A 527 115.88 9.98 24.84
CA SER A 527 115.63 10.93 25.94
C SER A 527 114.93 10.28 27.13
N GLU A 528 114.15 9.23 26.94
CA GLU A 528 113.50 8.39 27.93
C GLU A 528 114.50 7.38 28.48
N SER A 529 115.46 6.91 27.66
CA SER A 529 116.63 6.18 28.13
C SER A 529 117.59 7.10 28.86
N GLU A 530 117.70 8.38 28.50
CA GLU A 530 118.47 9.40 29.21
C GLU A 530 117.74 9.82 30.48
N ILE A 531 116.41 9.92 30.48
CA ILE A 531 115.59 10.14 31.66
C ILE A 531 115.66 8.90 32.54
N ALA A 532 115.70 7.68 32.00
CA ALA A 532 115.95 6.46 32.78
C ALA A 532 117.38 6.37 33.30
N LYS A 533 118.40 6.79 32.52
CA LYS A 533 119.81 6.90 32.98
C LYS A 533 119.97 8.05 33.99
N ARG A 534 119.22 9.14 33.87
CA ARG A 534 119.17 10.27 34.80
C ARG A 534 118.32 9.93 36.03
N CYS A 535 117.31 9.07 35.91
CA CYS A 535 116.56 8.47 37.02
C CYS A 535 117.47 7.49 37.74
N LEU A 536 118.21 6.62 37.07
CA LEU A 536 119.29 5.82 37.66
C LEU A 536 120.39 6.72 38.27
N LEU A 537 120.72 7.87 37.67
CA LEU A 537 121.67 8.83 38.25
C LEU A 537 121.07 9.56 39.47
N ILE A 538 119.76 9.78 39.49
CA ILE A 538 118.98 10.33 40.60
C ILE A 538 118.81 9.28 41.68
N GLU A 539 118.63 8.00 41.37
CA GLU A 539 118.57 6.87 42.29
C GLU A 539 119.94 6.56 42.88
N ASN A 540 121.01 6.74 42.10
CA ASN A 540 122.40 6.70 42.56
C ASN A 540 122.74 7.93 43.40
N LYS A 541 122.28 9.14 43.04
CA LYS A 541 122.43 10.33 43.89
C LYS A 541 121.53 10.29 45.13
N GLN A 542 120.36 9.66 45.06
CA GLN A 542 119.53 9.28 46.20
C GLN A 542 120.14 8.10 46.95
N GLY A 543 120.99 7.29 46.32
CA GLY A 543 121.83 6.28 46.96
C GLY A 543 122.93 6.95 47.77
N VAL A 544 123.56 7.98 47.21
CA VAL A 544 124.51 8.87 47.89
C VAL A 544 123.83 9.69 48.99
N ILE A 545 122.61 10.21 48.78
CA ILE A 545 121.81 10.85 49.85
C ILE A 545 121.37 9.82 50.89
N ARG A 546 121.02 8.58 50.52
CA ARG A 546 120.78 7.49 51.49
C ARG A 546 122.06 7.10 52.23
N GLN A 547 123.24 7.24 51.63
CA GLN A 547 124.55 7.07 52.30
C GLN A 547 124.94 8.26 53.20
N TYR A 548 124.54 9.49 52.86
CA TYR A 548 124.71 10.66 53.72
C TYR A 548 123.66 10.72 54.85
N ASN A 549 122.43 10.28 54.60
CA ASN A 549 121.41 10.07 55.62
C ASN A 549 121.81 8.90 56.53
N LYS A 550 122.40 7.80 55.99
CA LYS A 550 123.10 6.80 56.82
C LYS A 550 124.13 7.46 57.73
N LYS A 551 124.99 8.33 57.19
CA LYS A 551 125.99 9.05 58.02
C LYS A 551 125.36 10.01 59.03
N LEU A 552 124.14 10.50 58.80
CA LEU A 552 123.36 11.27 59.78
C LEU A 552 122.74 10.37 60.84
N GLU A 553 122.15 9.22 60.48
CA GLU A 553 121.72 8.16 61.40
C GLU A 553 122.88 7.61 62.23
N VAL A 554 124.10 7.58 61.68
CA VAL A 554 125.32 7.10 62.34
C VAL A 554 125.91 8.16 63.27
N LEU A 555 125.80 9.45 62.93
CA LEU A 555 126.09 10.53 63.88
C LEU A 555 125.05 10.58 65.01
N LEU A 556 123.77 10.30 64.73
CA LEU A 556 122.72 10.21 65.75
C LEU A 556 122.85 8.98 66.65
N SER A 557 123.21 7.81 66.09
CA SER A 557 123.40 6.58 66.88
C SER A 557 124.74 6.54 67.62
N GLN A 558 125.78 7.23 67.15
CA GLN A 558 127.04 7.41 67.90
C GLN A 558 126.98 8.54 68.95
N GLN A 559 126.01 9.45 68.89
CA GLN A 559 125.80 10.50 69.90
C GLN A 559 124.55 10.27 70.76
N GLY A 560 124.13 9.01 70.89
CA GLY A 560 123.00 8.58 71.71
C GLY A 560 121.67 8.76 70.99
N GLY A 561 121.13 7.68 70.44
CA GLY A 561 119.77 7.68 69.88
C GLY A 561 118.77 8.08 70.95
N GLN A 562 118.01 9.15 70.69
CA GLN A 562 117.02 9.66 71.63
C GLN A 562 115.90 8.64 71.83
N GLU A 563 115.53 8.39 73.09
CA GLU A 563 114.55 7.37 73.45
C GLU A 563 113.15 7.74 72.96
N SER A 564 112.71 7.13 71.86
CA SER A 564 111.29 7.17 71.44
C SER A 564 110.43 6.44 72.48
N GLY A 565 109.88 7.22 73.42
CA GLY A 565 108.93 6.73 74.41
C GLY A 565 107.68 6.12 73.76
N PRO A 566 106.92 5.28 74.48
CA PRO A 566 105.85 4.46 73.91
C PRO A 566 104.75 5.23 73.14
N LEU A 567 104.58 6.52 73.42
CA LEU A 567 103.67 7.41 72.68
C LEU A 567 104.03 7.57 71.20
N GLU A 568 105.31 7.56 70.81
CA GLU A 568 105.69 7.70 69.39
C GLU A 568 105.43 6.43 68.59
N ILE A 569 105.46 5.26 69.24
CA ILE A 569 105.06 3.98 68.63
C ILE A 569 103.54 3.97 68.41
N GLU A 570 102.76 4.48 69.38
CA GLU A 570 101.31 4.64 69.27
C GLU A 570 100.92 5.62 68.13
N ILE A 571 101.60 6.76 68.03
CA ILE A 571 101.37 7.75 66.96
C ILE A 571 101.65 7.14 65.57
N ASN A 572 102.79 6.48 65.38
CA ASN A 572 103.12 5.87 64.08
C ASN A 572 102.12 4.75 63.69
N ARG A 573 101.58 4.01 64.68
CA ARG A 573 100.50 3.03 64.44
C ARG A 573 99.22 3.72 63.94
N LEU A 574 98.84 4.85 64.55
CA LEU A 574 97.64 5.60 64.17
C LEU A 574 97.77 6.29 62.81
N THR A 575 98.92 6.89 62.48
CA THR A 575 99.16 7.52 61.17
C THR A 575 98.97 6.52 60.03
N LYS A 576 99.48 5.29 60.21
CA LYS A 576 99.37 4.21 59.23
C LYS A 576 97.92 3.78 59.00
N GLN A 577 97.16 3.56 60.08
CA GLN A 577 95.73 3.23 59.98
C GLN A 577 94.91 4.35 59.32
N ILE A 578 95.34 5.62 59.44
CA ILE A 578 94.77 6.76 58.71
C ILE A 578 95.09 6.68 57.20
N GLU A 579 96.31 6.30 56.81
CA GLU A 579 96.68 6.12 55.39
C GLU A 579 95.97 4.93 54.75
N GLU A 580 95.84 3.82 55.48
CA GLU A 580 95.06 2.65 55.09
C GLU A 580 93.59 3.02 54.91
N CYS A 581 92.95 3.69 55.90
CA CYS A 581 91.61 4.26 55.76
C CYS A 581 91.46 5.23 54.57
N ASN A 582 92.46 6.08 54.29
CA ASN A 582 92.41 6.99 53.14
C ASN A 582 92.45 6.23 51.80
N SER A 583 93.20 5.13 51.71
CA SER A 583 93.19 4.27 50.51
C SER A 583 91.82 3.60 50.29
N GLU A 584 91.14 3.24 51.38
CA GLU A 584 89.78 2.72 51.36
C GLU A 584 88.76 3.77 50.96
N VAL A 585 88.87 5.00 51.49
CA VAL A 585 88.03 6.13 51.07
C VAL A 585 88.21 6.42 49.57
N MET A 586 89.43 6.35 49.04
CA MET A 586 89.68 6.56 47.61
C MET A 586 89.14 5.43 46.72
N THR A 587 89.18 4.17 47.17
CA THR A 587 88.56 3.05 46.44
C THR A 587 87.04 3.08 46.52
N LEU A 588 86.47 3.44 47.68
CA LEU A 588 85.03 3.67 47.87
C LEU A 588 84.52 4.87 47.06
N GLN A 589 85.29 5.96 46.95
CA GLN A 589 84.96 7.09 46.06
C GLN A 589 84.97 6.68 44.59
N LYS A 590 85.94 5.89 44.13
CA LYS A 590 85.93 5.34 42.75
C LYS A 590 84.74 4.42 42.51
N TYR A 591 84.40 3.57 43.48
CA TYR A 591 83.22 2.70 43.41
C TYR A 591 81.91 3.52 43.38
N TRP A 592 81.80 4.54 44.22
CA TRP A 592 80.66 5.47 44.25
C TRP A 592 80.52 6.27 42.95
N LEU A 593 81.62 6.79 42.38
CA LEU A 593 81.61 7.48 41.08
C LEU A 593 81.19 6.54 39.94
N ASN A 594 81.57 5.26 39.98
CA ASN A 594 81.12 4.28 39.00
C ASN A 594 79.62 3.94 39.17
N LEU A 595 79.14 3.78 40.41
CA LEU A 595 77.72 3.62 40.70
C LEU A 595 76.92 4.88 40.29
N GLN A 596 77.46 6.08 40.49
CA GLN A 596 76.82 7.33 40.07
C GLN A 596 76.74 7.42 38.54
N LYS A 597 77.78 7.01 37.81
CA LYS A 597 77.76 6.93 36.33
C LYS A 597 76.73 5.95 35.83
N GLU A 598 76.67 4.75 36.42
CA GLU A 598 75.70 3.73 36.00
C GLU A 598 74.27 4.15 36.38
N LEU A 599 74.07 4.83 37.52
CA LEU A 599 72.79 5.45 37.88
C LEU A 599 72.38 6.52 36.88
N VAL A 600 73.28 7.45 36.50
CA VAL A 600 73.01 8.50 35.51
C VAL A 600 72.67 7.90 34.14
N LYS A 601 73.39 6.86 33.72
CA LYS A 601 73.10 6.10 32.50
C LYS A 601 71.72 5.44 32.56
N ILE A 602 71.39 4.73 33.64
CA ILE A 602 70.07 4.10 33.83
C ILE A 602 68.95 5.15 33.89
N THR A 603 69.17 6.33 34.48
CA THR A 603 68.18 7.42 34.43
C THR A 603 67.98 7.95 33.02
N HIS A 604 69.04 8.07 32.22
CA HIS A 604 68.94 8.51 30.83
C HIS A 604 68.24 7.46 29.94
N GLU A 605 68.59 6.18 30.07
CA GLU A 605 67.90 5.06 29.41
C GLU A 605 66.41 5.00 29.80
N ARG A 606 66.09 5.30 31.07
CA ARG A 606 64.71 5.40 31.57
C ARG A 606 63.98 6.63 31.03
N GLU A 607 64.66 7.75 30.84
CA GLU A 607 64.11 8.96 30.22
C GLU A 607 63.79 8.71 28.74
N ASP A 608 64.68 8.07 28.00
CA ASP A 608 64.46 7.63 26.60
C ASP A 608 63.32 6.60 26.48
N GLN A 609 63.18 5.71 27.46
CA GLN A 609 62.01 4.82 27.55
C GLN A 609 60.71 5.60 27.80
N THR A 610 60.72 6.67 28.60
CA THR A 610 59.52 7.52 28.74
C THR A 610 59.21 8.35 27.50
N THR A 611 60.21 8.92 26.81
CA THR A 611 59.96 9.71 25.59
C THR A 611 59.45 8.83 24.45
N SER A 612 60.01 7.62 24.29
CA SER A 612 59.52 6.63 23.32
C SER A 612 58.13 6.10 23.68
N LEU A 613 57.82 5.85 24.96
CA LEU A 613 56.45 5.55 25.41
C LEU A 613 55.47 6.68 25.08
N ASP A 614 55.83 7.94 25.28
CA ASP A 614 54.96 9.07 24.95
C ASP A 614 54.79 9.27 23.43
N MET A 615 55.80 8.93 22.64
CA MET A 615 55.66 8.85 21.17
C MET A 615 54.73 7.70 20.75
N LEU A 616 54.79 6.54 21.40
CA LEU A 616 53.86 5.44 21.17
C LEU A 616 52.42 5.80 21.58
N LYS A 617 52.21 6.47 22.72
CA LYS A 617 50.89 7.01 23.11
C LYS A 617 50.32 7.98 22.07
N LYS A 618 51.16 8.87 21.52
CA LYS A 618 50.77 9.79 20.42
C LYS A 618 50.41 9.01 19.16
N GLN A 619 51.21 8.01 18.76
CA GLN A 619 50.89 7.15 17.61
C GLN A 619 49.58 6.37 17.80
N ILE A 620 49.36 5.77 18.97
CA ILE A 620 48.10 5.10 19.33
C ILE A 620 46.93 6.08 19.21
N THR A 621 47.05 7.29 19.75
CA THR A 621 46.01 8.33 19.67
C THR A 621 45.70 8.71 18.21
N ILE A 622 46.73 8.86 17.37
CA ILE A 622 46.58 9.14 15.92
C ILE A 622 45.90 7.96 15.21
N MET A 623 46.26 6.71 15.53
CA MET A 623 45.62 5.53 14.97
C MET A 623 44.16 5.39 15.42
N GLN A 624 43.86 5.73 16.69
CA GLN A 624 42.50 5.77 17.23
C GLN A 624 41.64 6.80 16.46
N GLN A 625 42.17 8.01 16.23
CA GLN A 625 41.49 9.04 15.45
C GLN A 625 41.34 8.66 13.97
N LYS A 626 42.35 8.02 13.36
CA LYS A 626 42.24 7.48 11.99
C LYS A 626 41.14 6.42 11.92
N LYS A 627 41.10 5.46 12.85
CA LYS A 627 40.04 4.45 12.93
C LYS A 627 38.66 5.09 13.01
N VAL A 628 38.47 6.11 13.87
CA VAL A 628 37.18 6.80 13.98
C VAL A 628 36.78 7.53 12.69
N ARG A 629 37.74 8.11 11.95
CA ARG A 629 37.45 8.71 10.62
C ARG A 629 37.04 7.65 9.61
N THR A 630 37.81 6.57 9.47
CA THR A 630 37.47 5.47 8.54
C THR A 630 36.17 4.76 8.92
N GLU A 631 35.86 4.64 10.21
CA GLU A 631 34.58 4.10 10.70
C GLU A 631 33.41 5.02 10.34
N ASN A 632 33.56 6.33 10.49
CA ASN A 632 32.56 7.31 10.08
C ASN A 632 32.37 7.36 8.54
N GLU A 633 33.46 7.23 7.78
CA GLU A 633 33.46 7.11 6.32
C GLU A 633 32.71 5.83 5.89
N ILE A 634 33.04 4.66 6.46
CA ILE A 634 32.33 3.39 6.24
C ILE A 634 30.84 3.51 6.61
N GLN A 635 30.50 4.15 7.73
CA GLN A 635 29.11 4.38 8.12
C GLN A 635 28.37 5.39 7.24
N GLN A 636 29.08 6.25 6.50
CA GLN A 636 28.49 7.14 5.50
C GLN A 636 28.22 6.36 4.20
N GLU A 637 29.21 5.63 3.69
CA GLU A 637 29.06 4.71 2.55
C GLU A 637 27.91 3.71 2.76
N ILE A 638 27.76 3.15 3.97
CA ILE A 638 26.66 2.24 4.32
C ILE A 638 25.28 2.93 4.30
N LYS A 639 25.19 4.25 4.53
CA LYS A 639 23.93 5.01 4.36
C LYS A 639 23.67 5.28 2.89
N GLU A 640 24.67 5.73 2.17
CA GLU A 640 24.57 6.04 0.73
C GLU A 640 24.24 4.79 -0.08
N GLN A 641 24.83 3.63 0.24
CA GLN A 641 24.42 2.34 -0.31
C GLN A 641 22.94 2.04 -0.01
N LYS A 642 22.46 2.25 1.23
CA LYS A 642 21.05 2.04 1.58
C LYS A 642 20.10 3.01 0.87
N ASP A 643 20.57 4.21 0.53
CA ASP A 643 19.81 5.20 -0.23
C ASP A 643 19.78 4.86 -1.72
N ILE A 644 20.89 4.38 -2.28
CA ILE A 644 20.97 3.81 -3.63
C ILE A 644 20.09 2.55 -3.72
N GLU A 645 20.12 1.65 -2.75
CA GLU A 645 19.23 0.48 -2.69
C GLU A 645 17.75 0.87 -2.62
N ARG A 646 17.41 1.90 -1.83
CA ARG A 646 16.05 2.45 -1.79
C ARG A 646 15.66 3.06 -3.14
N HIS A 647 16.55 3.81 -3.78
CA HIS A 647 16.33 4.36 -5.12
C HIS A 647 16.18 3.27 -6.19
N MET A 648 16.98 2.21 -6.14
CA MET A 648 16.87 1.04 -7.03
C MET A 648 15.56 0.29 -6.82
N LYS A 649 15.12 0.10 -5.56
CA LYS A 649 13.82 -0.50 -5.24
C LYS A 649 12.66 0.38 -5.73
N ASN A 650 12.76 1.71 -5.61
CA ASN A 650 11.77 2.64 -6.17
C ASN A 650 11.72 2.56 -7.69
N MET A 651 12.87 2.66 -8.39
CA MET A 651 12.93 2.51 -9.84
C MET A 651 12.45 1.14 -10.32
N SER A 652 12.71 0.06 -9.58
CA SER A 652 12.17 -1.27 -9.87
C SER A 652 10.65 -1.32 -9.70
N ASN A 653 10.11 -0.74 -8.63
CA ASN A 653 8.67 -0.59 -8.42
C ASN A 653 8.02 0.25 -9.54
N ASP A 654 8.69 1.31 -9.99
CA ASP A 654 8.19 2.17 -11.07
C ASP A 654 8.27 1.48 -12.43
N LEU A 655 9.32 0.70 -12.72
CA LEU A 655 9.37 -0.20 -13.88
C LEU A 655 8.26 -1.27 -13.83
N ILE A 656 7.95 -1.81 -12.64
CA ILE A 656 6.82 -2.74 -12.46
C ILE A 656 5.49 -2.04 -12.71
N LYS A 657 5.26 -0.82 -12.19
CA LYS A 657 4.06 -0.01 -12.50
C LYS A 657 3.97 0.27 -14.00
N LEU A 658 5.07 0.65 -14.65
CA LEU A 658 5.13 0.98 -16.07
C LEU A 658 4.85 -0.26 -16.93
N ASN A 659 5.40 -1.43 -16.58
CA ASN A 659 5.06 -2.72 -17.21
C ASN A 659 3.58 -3.12 -16.98
N VAL A 660 3.01 -2.88 -15.80
CA VAL A 660 1.58 -3.10 -15.53
C VAL A 660 0.71 -2.14 -16.35
N LEU A 661 1.13 -0.89 -16.53
CA LEU A 661 0.43 0.08 -17.38
C LEU A 661 0.56 -0.27 -18.87
N ILE A 662 1.74 -0.71 -19.35
CA ILE A 662 1.93 -1.24 -20.70
C ILE A 662 1.04 -2.45 -20.93
N ASN A 663 1.00 -3.42 -20.01
CA ASN A 663 0.15 -4.60 -20.15
C ASN A 663 -1.34 -4.23 -20.13
N LYS A 664 -1.78 -3.30 -19.28
CA LYS A 664 -3.16 -2.78 -19.31
C LYS A 664 -3.47 -2.07 -20.62
N ASN A 665 -2.57 -1.23 -21.12
CA ASN A 665 -2.74 -0.51 -22.38
C ASN A 665 -2.80 -1.49 -23.57
N ASN A 666 -1.89 -2.48 -23.61
CA ASN A 666 -1.88 -3.56 -24.60
C ASN A 666 -3.16 -4.40 -24.56
N ASN A 667 -3.66 -4.76 -23.37
CA ASN A 667 -4.93 -5.45 -23.23
C ASN A 667 -6.10 -4.59 -23.74
N SER A 668 -6.18 -3.31 -23.35
CA SER A 668 -7.22 -2.42 -23.87
C SER A 668 -7.11 -2.18 -25.38
N PHE A 669 -5.89 -2.22 -25.93
CA PHE A 669 -5.65 -2.14 -27.37
C PHE A 669 -6.11 -3.42 -28.09
N THR A 670 -5.85 -4.63 -27.55
CA THR A 670 -6.37 -5.87 -28.13
C THR A 670 -7.88 -5.98 -27.95
N GLU A 671 -8.46 -5.55 -26.83
CA GLU A 671 -9.91 -5.43 -26.62
C GLU A 671 -10.56 -4.48 -27.64
N LEU A 672 -9.95 -3.31 -27.90
CA LEU A 672 -10.40 -2.39 -28.94
C LEU A 672 -10.22 -2.96 -30.36
N GLN A 673 -9.15 -3.71 -30.63
CA GLN A 673 -8.98 -4.42 -31.90
C GLN A 673 -10.06 -5.50 -32.07
N TYR A 674 -10.30 -6.36 -31.09
CA TYR A 674 -11.36 -7.37 -31.14
C TYR A 674 -12.74 -6.72 -31.26
N SER A 675 -13.02 -5.64 -30.52
CA SER A 675 -14.27 -4.88 -30.63
C SER A 675 -14.45 -4.28 -32.03
N ASN A 676 -13.38 -3.74 -32.64
CA ASN A 676 -13.45 -3.22 -34.00
C ASN A 676 -13.59 -4.34 -35.05
N ILE A 677 -12.92 -5.48 -34.88
CA ILE A 677 -13.11 -6.66 -35.75
C ILE A 677 -14.54 -7.20 -35.63
N ILE A 678 -15.13 -7.23 -34.43
CA ILE A 678 -16.52 -7.62 -34.21
C ILE A 678 -17.47 -6.64 -34.91
N ARG A 679 -17.30 -5.33 -34.69
CA ARG A 679 -18.07 -4.26 -35.38
C ARG A 679 -17.93 -4.32 -36.90
N GLU A 680 -16.72 -4.55 -37.43
CA GLU A 680 -16.48 -4.70 -38.86
C GLU A 680 -17.23 -5.91 -39.43
N ASN A 681 -17.19 -7.05 -38.73
CA ASN A 681 -17.99 -8.22 -39.09
C ASN A 681 -19.50 -7.97 -38.95
N GLU A 682 -19.96 -7.17 -38.00
CA GLU A 682 -21.35 -6.75 -37.85
C GLU A 682 -21.79 -5.83 -39.00
N PHE A 683 -20.98 -4.82 -39.35
CA PHE A 683 -21.21 -3.97 -40.52
C PHE A 683 -21.23 -4.78 -41.82
N VAL A 684 -20.32 -5.74 -42.01
CA VAL A 684 -20.30 -6.64 -43.17
C VAL A 684 -21.54 -7.56 -43.18
N ARG A 685 -22.04 -8.00 -42.02
CA ARG A 685 -23.31 -8.76 -41.95
C ARG A 685 -24.52 -7.88 -42.26
N SER A 686 -24.61 -6.68 -41.71
CA SER A 686 -25.72 -5.76 -41.99
C SER A 686 -25.73 -5.28 -43.44
N LEU A 687 -24.55 -5.05 -44.01
CA LEU A 687 -24.39 -4.71 -45.43
C LEU A 687 -24.86 -5.88 -46.31
N LYS A 688 -24.45 -7.12 -46.02
CA LYS A 688 -24.95 -8.31 -46.74
C LYS A 688 -26.45 -8.57 -46.56
N ALA A 689 -27.03 -8.20 -45.42
CA ALA A 689 -28.46 -8.26 -45.19
C ALA A 689 -29.20 -7.21 -46.06
N ALA A 690 -28.71 -5.98 -46.10
CA ALA A 690 -29.25 -4.91 -46.95
C ALA A 690 -29.04 -5.17 -48.46
N GLU A 691 -27.92 -5.78 -48.85
CA GLU A 691 -27.70 -6.29 -50.22
C GLU A 691 -28.75 -7.35 -50.58
N LYS A 692 -29.01 -8.32 -49.69
CA LYS A 692 -30.03 -9.36 -49.90
C LYS A 692 -31.44 -8.76 -49.97
N GLU A 693 -31.78 -7.82 -49.09
CA GLU A 693 -33.07 -7.11 -49.13
C GLU A 693 -33.21 -6.31 -50.43
N SER A 694 -32.16 -5.61 -50.88
CA SER A 694 -32.13 -4.89 -52.15
C SER A 694 -32.31 -5.83 -53.35
N ILE A 695 -31.70 -7.03 -53.32
CA ILE A 695 -31.92 -8.06 -54.35
C ILE A 695 -33.37 -8.56 -54.33
N GLU A 696 -33.92 -8.90 -53.16
CA GLU A 696 -35.33 -9.32 -53.05
C GLU A 696 -36.31 -8.22 -53.52
N MET A 697 -36.01 -6.95 -53.25
CA MET A 697 -36.80 -5.82 -53.71
C MET A 697 -36.65 -5.58 -55.23
N GLN A 698 -35.48 -5.84 -55.80
CA GLN A 698 -35.25 -5.83 -57.25
C GLN A 698 -35.94 -7.02 -57.95
N GLU A 699 -36.01 -8.19 -57.32
CA GLU A 699 -36.77 -9.34 -57.81
C GLU A 699 -38.28 -9.06 -57.79
N LYS A 700 -38.81 -8.52 -56.67
CA LYS A 700 -40.20 -8.05 -56.58
C LYS A 700 -40.51 -6.96 -57.61
N HIS A 701 -39.58 -6.04 -57.87
CA HIS A 701 -39.73 -5.03 -58.92
C HIS A 701 -39.78 -5.66 -60.32
N SER A 702 -38.88 -6.61 -60.61
CA SER A 702 -38.89 -7.37 -61.88
C SER A 702 -40.22 -8.11 -62.08
N GLN A 703 -40.71 -8.81 -61.05
CA GLN A 703 -42.01 -9.50 -61.07
C GLN A 703 -43.16 -8.53 -61.35
N LEU A 704 -43.21 -7.39 -60.66
CA LEU A 704 -44.21 -6.34 -60.90
C LEU A 704 -44.10 -5.71 -62.29
N THR A 705 -42.90 -5.60 -62.88
CA THR A 705 -42.76 -5.16 -64.27
C THR A 705 -43.25 -6.21 -65.27
N GLU A 706 -42.97 -7.50 -65.06
CA GLU A 706 -43.52 -8.57 -65.89
C GLU A 706 -45.05 -8.65 -65.78
N GLU A 707 -45.62 -8.51 -64.57
CA GLU A 707 -47.06 -8.46 -64.35
C GLU A 707 -47.69 -7.24 -65.02
N LYS A 708 -47.06 -6.07 -64.93
CA LYS A 708 -47.48 -4.86 -65.65
C LYS A 708 -47.45 -5.06 -67.17
N GLU A 709 -46.43 -5.72 -67.72
CA GLU A 709 -46.35 -6.03 -69.15
C GLU A 709 -47.40 -7.07 -69.58
N ARG A 710 -47.62 -8.13 -68.78
CA ARG A 710 -48.71 -9.10 -69.00
C ARG A 710 -50.07 -8.41 -69.00
N LEU A 711 -50.33 -7.53 -68.03
CA LEU A 711 -51.57 -6.76 -67.94
C LEU A 711 -51.72 -5.78 -69.12
N LEU A 712 -50.66 -5.07 -69.51
CA LEU A 712 -50.67 -4.16 -70.66
C LEU A 712 -50.93 -4.91 -71.97
N ASN A 713 -50.33 -6.08 -72.17
CA ASN A 713 -50.63 -6.94 -73.32
C ASN A 713 -52.10 -7.41 -73.30
N SER A 714 -52.63 -7.82 -72.13
CA SER A 714 -54.05 -8.19 -72.01
C SER A 714 -55.02 -7.01 -72.24
N LEU A 715 -54.60 -5.78 -71.92
CA LEU A 715 -55.34 -4.57 -72.21
C LEU A 715 -55.36 -4.29 -73.71
N VAL A 716 -54.21 -4.40 -74.40
CA VAL A 716 -54.13 -4.25 -75.86
C VAL A 716 -54.94 -5.33 -76.58
N GLU A 717 -54.97 -6.56 -76.08
CA GLU A 717 -55.86 -7.61 -76.57
C GLU A 717 -57.34 -7.25 -76.35
N ALA A 718 -57.70 -6.73 -75.18
CA ALA A 718 -59.07 -6.29 -74.89
C ALA A 718 -59.51 -5.10 -75.77
N GLU A 719 -58.64 -4.11 -75.98
CA GLU A 719 -58.84 -3.00 -76.92
C GLU A 719 -59.01 -3.52 -78.35
N HIS A 720 -58.21 -4.50 -78.78
CA HIS A 720 -58.39 -5.16 -80.07
C HIS A 720 -59.74 -5.87 -80.19
N GLN A 721 -60.19 -6.58 -79.15
CA GLN A 721 -61.52 -7.19 -79.13
C GLN A 721 -62.64 -6.13 -79.17
N ILE A 722 -62.50 -5.02 -78.45
CA ILE A 722 -63.45 -3.88 -78.50
C ILE A 722 -63.54 -3.34 -79.92
N MET A 723 -62.40 -3.08 -80.58
CA MET A 723 -62.34 -2.61 -81.97
C MET A 723 -62.98 -3.61 -82.96
N LEU A 724 -62.79 -4.92 -82.76
CA LEU A 724 -63.44 -5.97 -83.55
C LEU A 724 -64.97 -5.97 -83.35
N TRP A 725 -65.44 -5.82 -82.11
CA TRP A 725 -66.87 -5.76 -81.79
C TRP A 725 -67.53 -4.47 -82.27
N GLU A 726 -66.86 -3.33 -82.16
CA GLU A 726 -67.35 -2.06 -82.67
C GLU A 726 -67.46 -2.08 -84.20
N LYS A 727 -66.46 -2.65 -84.90
CA LYS A 727 -66.54 -2.87 -86.35
C LYS A 727 -67.67 -3.84 -86.75
N LYS A 728 -67.94 -4.88 -85.96
CA LYS A 728 -69.12 -5.75 -86.11
C LYS A 728 -70.42 -4.97 -85.93
N ILE A 729 -70.53 -4.15 -84.89
CA ILE A 729 -71.70 -3.32 -84.61
C ILE A 729 -71.94 -2.33 -85.75
N GLN A 730 -70.88 -1.68 -86.24
CA GLN A 730 -70.90 -0.77 -87.39
C GLN A 730 -71.50 -1.45 -88.62
N LEU A 731 -70.98 -2.64 -89.01
CA LEU A 731 -71.54 -3.43 -90.11
C LEU A 731 -73.01 -3.81 -89.91
N THR A 732 -73.44 -4.14 -88.67
CA THR A 732 -74.86 -4.43 -88.41
C THR A 732 -75.77 -3.20 -88.41
N LYS A 733 -75.24 -1.99 -88.11
CA LYS A 733 -75.95 -0.72 -88.26
C LYS A 733 -76.13 -0.38 -89.73
N GLU A 734 -75.05 -0.48 -90.52
CA GLU A 734 -75.05 -0.26 -91.97
C GLU A 734 -76.01 -1.22 -92.67
N MET A 735 -75.92 -2.53 -92.38
CA MET A 735 -76.84 -3.55 -92.87
C MET A 735 -78.31 -3.27 -92.48
N ARG A 736 -78.58 -2.74 -91.29
CA ARG A 736 -79.93 -2.34 -90.88
C ARG A 736 -80.42 -1.12 -91.65
N SER A 737 -79.59 -0.08 -91.81
CA SER A 737 -79.96 1.11 -92.60
C SER A 737 -80.20 0.80 -94.08
N ALA A 738 -79.59 -0.26 -94.63
CA ALA A 738 -79.88 -0.77 -95.97
C ALA A 738 -81.24 -1.51 -96.07
N VAL A 739 -81.75 -2.05 -94.96
CA VAL A 739 -83.06 -2.72 -94.87
C VAL A 739 -84.20 -1.74 -94.57
N ASP A 740 -83.94 -0.69 -93.78
CA ASP A 740 -84.94 0.32 -93.38
C ASP A 740 -85.14 1.47 -94.40
N SER A 741 -84.72 1.31 -95.67
CA SER A 741 -84.84 2.36 -96.70
C SER A 741 -86.27 2.48 -97.26
N GLU A 742 -86.84 3.70 -97.26
CA GLU A 742 -88.26 3.94 -97.55
C GLU A 742 -88.67 3.75 -99.02
N THR A 743 -88.82 2.51 -99.48
CA THR A 743 -89.29 2.20 -100.85
C THR A 743 -90.56 1.33 -100.82
N GLY A 744 -91.72 1.94 -100.52
CA GLY A 744 -93.02 1.24 -100.70
C GLY A 744 -94.24 1.72 -99.90
N GLN A 745 -94.15 2.66 -98.95
CA GLN A 745 -95.27 2.96 -98.04
C GLN A 745 -96.40 3.86 -98.61
N GLY A 746 -96.25 4.44 -99.80
CA GLY A 746 -97.20 5.44 -100.33
C GLY A 746 -98.61 4.88 -100.63
N GLU A 747 -98.69 3.81 -101.42
CA GLU A 747 -99.94 3.35 -102.04
C GLU A 747 -100.93 2.74 -101.04
N ILE A 748 -100.41 2.05 -100.01
CA ILE A 748 -101.21 1.38 -98.96
C ILE A 748 -102.03 2.37 -98.14
N ARG A 749 -101.61 3.64 -98.05
CA ARG A 749 -102.35 4.67 -97.31
C ARG A 749 -103.52 5.24 -98.11
N ALA A 750 -103.42 5.32 -99.43
CA ALA A 750 -104.47 5.83 -100.31
C ALA A 750 -105.67 4.87 -100.43
N MET A 751 -105.44 3.56 -100.48
CA MET A 751 -106.55 2.58 -100.57
C MET A 751 -107.41 2.51 -99.29
N ARG A 752 -106.86 2.88 -98.13
CA ARG A 752 -107.55 2.78 -96.83
C ARG A 752 -108.59 3.89 -96.59
N THR A 753 -108.44 5.07 -97.19
CA THR A 753 -109.35 6.20 -96.99
C THR A 753 -110.67 6.04 -97.75
N GLU A 754 -110.65 5.45 -98.94
CA GLU A 754 -111.87 5.31 -99.77
C GLU A 754 -112.76 4.15 -99.30
N ILE A 755 -112.17 3.04 -98.84
CA ILE A 755 -112.92 1.93 -98.20
C ILE A 755 -113.74 2.44 -97.00
N HIS A 756 -113.20 3.40 -96.24
CA HIS A 756 -113.89 3.96 -95.08
C HIS A 756 -115.13 4.81 -95.46
N ARG A 757 -115.12 5.48 -96.63
CA ARG A 757 -116.26 6.29 -97.10
C ARG A 757 -117.49 5.44 -97.41
N MET A 758 -117.34 4.30 -98.09
CA MET A 758 -118.47 3.42 -98.41
C MET A 758 -119.08 2.77 -97.15
N GLN A 759 -118.24 2.39 -96.17
CA GLN A 759 -118.70 1.79 -94.92
C GLN A 759 -119.61 2.72 -94.10
N VAL A 760 -119.36 4.03 -94.13
CA VAL A 760 -120.17 5.02 -93.38
C VAL A 760 -121.61 5.14 -93.92
N ARG A 761 -121.85 5.02 -95.23
CA ARG A 761 -123.22 5.05 -95.79
C ARG A 761 -124.03 3.80 -95.40
N TYR A 762 -123.43 2.60 -95.47
CA TYR A 762 -124.09 1.37 -95.03
C TYR A 762 -124.46 1.43 -93.52
N GLY A 763 -123.56 1.99 -92.70
CA GLY A 763 -123.78 2.23 -91.28
C GLY A 763 -124.83 3.28 -90.91
N GLN A 764 -125.48 3.96 -91.88
CA GLN A 764 -126.58 4.89 -91.62
C GLN A 764 -127.97 4.25 -91.75
N LEU A 765 -128.19 3.34 -92.72
CA LEU A 765 -129.46 2.62 -92.84
C LEU A 765 -129.70 1.68 -91.64
N MET A 766 -128.70 0.86 -91.29
CA MET A 766 -128.78 -0.08 -90.16
C MET A 766 -129.14 0.63 -88.85
N LYS A 767 -128.65 1.86 -88.64
CA LYS A 767 -128.93 2.66 -87.44
C LYS A 767 -130.40 3.09 -87.30
N GLN A 768 -131.19 3.14 -88.37
CA GLN A 768 -132.61 3.49 -88.27
C GLN A 768 -133.44 2.28 -87.83
N GLN A 769 -133.30 1.14 -88.50
CA GLN A 769 -133.99 -0.11 -88.16
C GLN A 769 -133.65 -0.58 -86.73
N GLU A 770 -132.39 -0.41 -86.33
CA GLU A 770 -131.88 -0.82 -85.01
C GLU A 770 -132.06 0.27 -83.94
N LYS A 771 -132.60 1.47 -84.26
CA LYS A 771 -133.01 2.46 -83.25
C LYS A 771 -134.32 2.02 -82.59
N MET A 772 -135.30 1.63 -83.40
CA MET A 772 -136.61 1.13 -82.93
C MET A 772 -136.47 -0.09 -82.00
N ILE A 773 -135.57 -1.02 -82.32
CA ILE A 773 -135.28 -2.19 -81.47
C ILE A 773 -134.60 -1.76 -80.16
N ARG A 774 -133.64 -0.82 -80.22
CA ARG A 774 -132.97 -0.28 -79.02
C ARG A 774 -133.93 0.49 -78.12
N ASP A 775 -134.88 1.27 -78.63
CA ASP A 775 -135.80 2.05 -77.80
C ASP A 775 -136.75 1.12 -76.99
N MET A 776 -137.08 -0.05 -77.55
CA MET A 776 -137.86 -1.10 -76.89
C MET A 776 -137.01 -1.89 -75.87
N GLU A 777 -135.78 -2.30 -76.21
CA GLU A 777 -134.85 -2.90 -75.23
C GLU A 777 -134.50 -1.91 -74.09
N ALA A 778 -134.39 -0.62 -74.41
CA ALA A 778 -134.16 0.45 -73.45
C ALA A 778 -135.35 0.69 -72.51
N SER A 779 -136.55 0.14 -72.74
CA SER A 779 -137.64 0.18 -71.75
C SER A 779 -137.35 -0.78 -70.57
N VAL A 780 -136.89 -1.99 -70.86
CA VAL A 780 -136.43 -2.98 -69.87
C VAL A 780 -135.16 -2.46 -69.20
N SER A 781 -134.18 -1.97 -69.97
CA SER A 781 -132.97 -1.36 -69.41
C SER A 781 -133.26 -0.08 -68.60
N ARG A 782 -134.37 0.64 -68.86
CA ARG A 782 -134.81 1.76 -67.99
C ARG A 782 -135.30 1.26 -66.64
N ARG A 783 -136.06 0.17 -66.55
CA ARG A 783 -136.44 -0.43 -65.25
C ARG A 783 -135.22 -0.98 -64.50
N GLU A 784 -134.37 -1.75 -65.18
CA GLU A 784 -133.12 -2.30 -64.60
C GLU A 784 -132.18 -1.17 -64.12
N ALA A 785 -132.03 -0.10 -64.91
CA ALA A 785 -131.28 1.10 -64.53
C ALA A 785 -132.08 2.14 -63.71
N ILE A 786 -133.27 1.80 -63.19
CA ILE A 786 -133.94 2.55 -62.12
C ILE A 786 -133.62 1.87 -60.78
N ALA A 787 -133.74 0.54 -60.72
CA ALA A 787 -133.29 -0.24 -59.56
C ALA A 787 -131.82 0.04 -59.22
N ILE A 788 -130.92 -0.06 -60.22
CA ILE A 788 -129.48 0.21 -60.06
C ILE A 788 -129.19 1.70 -59.75
N ARG A 789 -130.14 2.62 -59.98
CA ARG A 789 -129.99 4.04 -59.59
C ARG A 789 -130.44 4.34 -58.16
N GLY A 790 -131.37 3.57 -57.60
CA GLY A 790 -131.78 3.70 -56.20
C GLY A 790 -130.63 3.41 -55.22
N GLU A 791 -129.86 2.35 -55.48
CA GLU A 791 -128.69 1.97 -54.67
C GLU A 791 -127.49 2.92 -54.83
N GLY A 792 -127.46 3.72 -55.91
CA GLY A 792 -126.25 4.40 -56.40
C GLY A 792 -126.10 5.90 -56.12
N GLN A 793 -127.09 6.59 -55.53
CA GLN A 793 -127.03 8.07 -55.41
C GLN A 793 -126.14 8.60 -54.28
N ASN A 794 -125.66 7.76 -53.36
CA ASN A 794 -124.68 8.16 -52.34
C ASN A 794 -123.23 7.89 -52.82
N LYS A 795 -122.49 8.96 -53.15
CA LYS A 795 -121.04 9.04 -53.51
C LYS A 795 -120.67 8.95 -55.01
N THR A 796 -121.03 10.01 -55.74
CA THR A 796 -120.25 10.69 -56.82
C THR A 796 -119.30 9.91 -57.75
N ASP A 797 -119.59 9.99 -59.06
CA ASP A 797 -118.64 9.85 -60.19
C ASP A 797 -117.35 10.71 -60.04
N LYS A 798 -116.19 10.38 -60.64
CA LYS A 798 -115.98 10.18 -62.09
C LYS A 798 -114.79 9.27 -62.49
N LYS A 799 -115.09 8.33 -63.41
CA LYS A 799 -114.24 7.75 -64.49
C LYS A 799 -113.23 6.60 -64.19
N ARG A 800 -113.13 5.68 -65.17
CA ARG A 800 -112.32 4.44 -65.26
C ARG A 800 -111.71 4.29 -66.68
N ILE A 801 -110.81 3.32 -66.89
CA ILE A 801 -110.66 2.53 -68.15
C ILE A 801 -110.04 1.14 -67.85
N THR A 802 -109.95 0.23 -68.82
CA THR A 802 -110.13 -1.23 -68.55
C THR A 802 -109.29 -2.22 -69.39
N LYS A 803 -109.07 -3.41 -68.80
CA LYS A 803 -108.92 -4.75 -69.41
C LYS A 803 -107.59 -5.20 -70.02
N SER A 804 -106.85 -4.40 -70.81
CA SER A 804 -105.51 -4.83 -71.28
C SER A 804 -104.55 -5.03 -70.10
N ASP A 805 -104.70 -4.21 -69.07
CA ASP A 805 -104.01 -4.31 -67.79
C ASP A 805 -104.11 -5.69 -67.13
N PHE A 806 -105.22 -6.42 -67.22
CA PHE A 806 -105.39 -7.62 -66.40
C PHE A 806 -104.44 -8.77 -66.77
N HIS A 807 -104.05 -8.92 -68.04
CA HIS A 807 -103.03 -9.89 -68.42
C HIS A 807 -101.62 -9.38 -68.13
N ARG A 808 -101.32 -8.14 -68.50
CA ARG A 808 -100.03 -7.48 -68.23
C ARG A 808 -99.73 -7.48 -66.72
N LYS A 809 -100.66 -7.04 -65.89
CA LYS A 809 -100.57 -6.96 -64.42
C LYS A 809 -100.51 -8.35 -63.77
N LYS A 810 -101.11 -9.41 -64.34
CA LYS A 810 -100.93 -10.80 -63.89
C LYS A 810 -99.52 -11.34 -64.18
N GLN A 811 -98.92 -10.93 -65.29
CA GLN A 811 -97.56 -11.34 -65.67
C GLN A 811 -96.48 -10.49 -64.96
N GLU A 812 -96.73 -9.20 -64.77
CA GLU A 812 -95.96 -8.30 -63.92
C GLU A 812 -96.03 -8.71 -62.44
N LEU A 813 -97.17 -9.17 -61.92
CA LEU A 813 -97.24 -9.72 -60.56
C LEU A 813 -96.41 -11.00 -60.41
N ARG A 814 -96.41 -11.89 -61.41
CA ARG A 814 -95.53 -13.08 -61.40
C ARG A 814 -94.05 -12.69 -61.46
N LYS A 815 -93.67 -11.73 -62.32
CA LYS A 815 -92.29 -11.19 -62.36
C LYS A 815 -91.90 -10.55 -61.03
N LYS A 816 -92.76 -9.68 -60.47
CA LYS A 816 -92.54 -9.04 -59.18
C LYS A 816 -92.42 -10.04 -58.04
N ILE A 817 -93.18 -11.14 -58.03
CA ILE A 817 -92.98 -12.22 -57.06
C ILE A 817 -91.58 -12.81 -57.21
N THR A 818 -91.16 -13.19 -58.42
CA THR A 818 -89.79 -13.73 -58.64
C THR A 818 -88.67 -12.72 -58.40
N GLU A 819 -88.91 -11.43 -58.62
CA GLU A 819 -87.97 -10.34 -58.33
C GLU A 819 -87.89 -10.09 -56.82
N THR A 820 -89.01 -10.02 -56.09
CA THR A 820 -88.99 -9.95 -54.62
C THR A 820 -88.38 -11.19 -53.97
N GLN A 821 -88.55 -12.37 -54.58
CA GLN A 821 -87.99 -13.62 -54.08
C GLN A 821 -86.48 -13.74 -54.37
N LYS A 822 -85.99 -13.20 -55.49
CA LYS A 822 -84.55 -12.98 -55.71
C LYS A 822 -83.99 -11.92 -54.76
N ASN A 823 -84.61 -10.75 -54.68
CA ASN A 823 -84.17 -9.67 -53.80
C ASN A 823 -84.15 -10.14 -52.33
N ALA A 824 -85.07 -10.99 -51.89
CA ALA A 824 -85.03 -11.62 -50.56
C ALA A 824 -83.84 -12.60 -50.42
N GLN A 825 -83.52 -13.40 -51.44
CA GLN A 825 -82.33 -14.26 -51.44
C GLN A 825 -81.02 -13.45 -51.43
N ASP A 826 -80.97 -12.35 -52.18
CA ASP A 826 -79.79 -11.48 -52.24
C ASP A 826 -79.67 -10.60 -50.97
N CYS A 827 -80.77 -10.16 -50.37
CA CYS A 827 -80.78 -9.60 -49.01
C CYS A 827 -80.31 -10.63 -47.98
N ASN A 828 -80.71 -11.90 -48.07
CA ASN A 828 -80.23 -12.94 -47.16
C ASN A 828 -78.73 -13.23 -47.34
N LYS A 829 -78.17 -13.12 -48.55
CA LYS A 829 -76.70 -13.16 -48.75
C LYS A 829 -76.02 -11.97 -48.11
N ILE A 830 -76.54 -10.76 -48.34
CA ILE A 830 -76.02 -9.53 -47.72
C ILE A 830 -76.11 -9.61 -46.19
N ILE A 831 -77.15 -10.23 -45.63
CA ILE A 831 -77.26 -10.49 -44.18
C ILE A 831 -76.17 -11.47 -43.73
N LEU A 832 -75.95 -12.60 -44.42
CA LEU A 832 -74.87 -13.55 -44.09
C LEU A 832 -73.46 -12.93 -44.26
N GLU A 833 -73.27 -12.05 -45.24
CA GLU A 833 -72.04 -11.27 -45.46
C GLU A 833 -71.85 -10.23 -44.33
N LEU A 834 -72.92 -9.57 -43.89
CA LEU A 834 -72.92 -8.67 -42.72
C LEU A 834 -72.71 -9.42 -41.39
N GLU A 835 -73.27 -10.62 -41.22
CA GLU A 835 -73.06 -11.47 -40.04
C GLU A 835 -71.61 -12.00 -39.99
N SER A 836 -71.04 -12.40 -41.14
CA SER A 836 -69.65 -12.85 -41.22
C SER A 836 -68.64 -11.70 -41.02
N THR A 837 -68.94 -10.50 -41.50
CA THR A 837 -68.11 -9.30 -41.24
C THR A 837 -68.31 -8.75 -39.83
N GLN A 838 -69.51 -8.85 -39.24
CA GLN A 838 -69.73 -8.58 -37.82
C GLN A 838 -68.95 -9.58 -36.95
N ALA A 839 -68.91 -10.86 -37.32
CA ALA A 839 -68.12 -11.87 -36.62
C ALA A 839 -66.62 -11.56 -36.67
N SER A 840 -66.05 -11.27 -37.84
CA SER A 840 -64.62 -10.94 -37.96
C SER A 840 -64.24 -9.60 -37.33
N LEU A 841 -65.13 -8.59 -37.38
CA LEU A 841 -64.98 -7.34 -36.63
C LEU A 841 -65.08 -7.56 -35.11
N SER A 842 -65.92 -8.49 -34.63
CA SER A 842 -65.99 -8.81 -33.20
C SER A 842 -64.75 -9.58 -32.72
N ALA A 843 -64.18 -10.46 -33.54
CA ALA A 843 -62.94 -11.16 -33.24
C ALA A 843 -61.75 -10.18 -33.17
N THR A 844 -61.58 -9.34 -34.19
CA THR A 844 -60.52 -8.31 -34.20
C THR A 844 -60.72 -7.24 -33.13
N PHE A 845 -61.96 -6.92 -32.76
CA PHE A 845 -62.23 -6.07 -31.59
C PHE A 845 -61.79 -6.73 -30.27
N LEU A 846 -62.04 -8.03 -30.08
CA LEU A 846 -61.58 -8.77 -28.91
C LEU A 846 -60.05 -8.88 -28.85
N GLU A 847 -59.39 -9.10 -29.99
CA GLU A 847 -57.92 -9.06 -30.10
C GLU A 847 -57.38 -7.67 -29.70
N LYS A 848 -57.96 -6.58 -30.23
CA LYS A 848 -57.57 -5.22 -29.83
C LYS A 848 -57.95 -4.86 -28.39
N GLN A 849 -58.99 -5.45 -27.83
CA GLN A 849 -59.32 -5.30 -26.41
C GLN A 849 -58.28 -6.03 -25.52
N GLN A 850 -57.76 -7.18 -25.95
CA GLN A 850 -56.67 -7.89 -25.26
C GLN A 850 -55.33 -7.14 -25.39
N GLU A 851 -54.98 -6.63 -26.58
CA GLU A 851 -53.80 -5.76 -26.75
C GLU A 851 -53.89 -4.51 -25.86
N MET A 852 -55.04 -3.84 -25.80
CA MET A 852 -55.24 -2.68 -24.93
C MET A 852 -55.16 -3.04 -23.44
N TYR A 853 -55.66 -4.21 -23.03
CA TYR A 853 -55.52 -4.68 -21.65
C TYR A 853 -54.05 -4.94 -21.28
N ILE A 854 -53.28 -5.58 -22.17
CA ILE A 854 -51.84 -5.80 -21.98
C ILE A 854 -51.09 -4.47 -21.88
N LEU A 855 -51.27 -3.58 -22.86
CA LEU A 855 -50.66 -2.24 -22.87
C LEU A 855 -51.05 -1.40 -21.65
N GLN A 856 -52.27 -1.55 -21.14
CA GLN A 856 -52.70 -0.87 -19.91
C GLN A 856 -52.01 -1.47 -18.66
N THR A 857 -51.87 -2.81 -18.56
CA THR A 857 -51.08 -3.41 -17.47
C THR A 857 -49.58 -3.06 -17.55
N GLU A 858 -49.05 -2.86 -18.76
CA GLU A 858 -47.68 -2.35 -18.96
C GLU A 858 -47.57 -0.88 -18.52
N SER A 859 -48.52 -0.01 -18.90
CA SER A 859 -48.59 1.38 -18.43
C SER A 859 -48.69 1.46 -16.91
N ASP A 860 -49.64 0.74 -16.29
CA ASP A 860 -49.82 0.69 -14.84
C ASP A 860 -48.52 0.24 -14.12
N SER A 861 -47.73 -0.65 -14.74
CA SER A 861 -46.43 -1.08 -14.20
C SER A 861 -45.34 -0.01 -14.32
N LEU A 862 -45.30 0.73 -15.43
CA LEU A 862 -44.37 1.84 -15.66
C LEU A 862 -44.69 3.05 -14.78
N ASP A 863 -45.97 3.31 -14.53
CA ASP A 863 -46.43 4.35 -13.61
C ASP A 863 -46.06 4.00 -12.16
N LEU A 864 -46.19 2.73 -11.74
CA LEU A 864 -45.71 2.25 -10.43
C LEU A 864 -44.17 2.38 -10.29
N ASP A 865 -43.40 2.06 -11.33
CA ASP A 865 -41.95 2.26 -11.34
C ASP A 865 -41.58 3.75 -11.31
N ALA A 866 -42.34 4.61 -12.00
CA ALA A 866 -42.16 6.07 -11.98
C ALA A 866 -42.45 6.66 -10.59
N GLU A 867 -43.54 6.25 -9.92
CA GLU A 867 -43.83 6.61 -8.52
C GLU A 867 -42.71 6.13 -7.59
N CYS A 868 -42.24 4.89 -7.76
CA CYS A 868 -41.15 4.32 -6.97
C CYS A 868 -39.84 5.11 -7.14
N LEU A 869 -39.49 5.49 -8.37
CA LEU A 869 -38.32 6.33 -8.68
C LEU A 869 -38.49 7.76 -8.18
N GLN A 870 -39.70 8.33 -8.23
CA GLN A 870 -40.00 9.66 -7.68
C GLN A 870 -39.86 9.68 -6.15
N ASN A 871 -40.37 8.66 -5.45
CA ASN A 871 -40.24 8.53 -4.00
C ASN A 871 -38.77 8.33 -3.59
N LYS A 872 -38.01 7.48 -4.31
CA LYS A 872 -36.55 7.35 -4.13
C LYS A 872 -35.80 8.68 -4.37
N LYS A 873 -36.18 9.45 -5.40
CA LYS A 873 -35.61 10.78 -5.68
C LYS A 873 -35.90 11.78 -4.56
N GLN A 874 -37.11 11.79 -4.01
CA GLN A 874 -37.46 12.61 -2.85
C GLN A 874 -36.67 12.19 -1.61
N TRP A 875 -36.57 10.89 -1.31
CA TRP A 875 -35.77 10.39 -0.19
C TRP A 875 -34.30 10.79 -0.29
N ASN A 876 -33.69 10.61 -1.47
CA ASN A 876 -32.30 11.01 -1.70
C ASN A 876 -32.10 12.53 -1.52
N LEU A 877 -33.11 13.35 -1.87
CA LEU A 877 -33.07 14.78 -1.59
C LEU A 877 -33.16 15.08 -0.08
N TRP A 878 -34.03 14.38 0.67
CA TRP A 878 -34.11 14.49 2.13
C TRP A 878 -32.81 14.05 2.83
N GLU A 879 -32.14 13.01 2.33
CA GLU A 879 -30.81 12.60 2.79
C GLU A 879 -29.75 13.67 2.47
N ILE A 880 -29.69 14.18 1.24
CA ILE A 880 -28.76 15.25 0.86
C ILE A 880 -28.96 16.49 1.74
N VAL A 881 -30.20 16.90 2.01
CA VAL A 881 -30.51 18.01 2.93
C VAL A 881 -30.07 17.67 4.36
N ALA A 882 -30.28 16.44 4.84
CA ALA A 882 -29.81 16.01 6.16
C ALA A 882 -28.26 16.01 6.26
N TYR A 883 -27.55 15.55 5.23
CA TYR A 883 -26.09 15.61 5.16
C TYR A 883 -25.58 17.05 5.08
N GLN A 884 -26.22 17.93 4.31
CA GLN A 884 -25.90 19.37 4.26
C GLN A 884 -26.15 20.06 5.61
N MET A 885 -27.21 19.71 6.32
CA MET A 885 -27.48 20.26 7.67
C MET A 885 -26.48 19.72 8.70
N ARG A 886 -26.12 18.43 8.63
CA ARG A 886 -25.04 17.83 9.44
C ARG A 886 -23.69 18.48 9.13
N GLN A 887 -23.40 18.78 7.86
CA GLN A 887 -22.20 19.51 7.44
C GLN A 887 -22.18 20.93 8.02
N LYS A 888 -23.29 21.68 7.93
CA LYS A 888 -23.42 23.02 8.53
C LYS A 888 -23.23 22.99 10.05
N GLN A 889 -23.77 21.97 10.74
CA GLN A 889 -23.56 21.78 12.18
C GLN A 889 -22.09 21.47 12.50
N LEU A 890 -21.46 20.53 11.79
CA LEU A 890 -20.03 20.21 11.96
C LEU A 890 -19.11 21.39 11.62
N GLN A 891 -19.52 22.24 10.67
CA GLN A 891 -18.81 23.48 10.34
C GLN A 891 -18.99 24.53 11.44
N ALA A 892 -20.19 24.70 12.01
CA ALA A 892 -20.41 25.53 13.18
C ALA A 892 -19.64 25.05 14.44
N VAL A 893 -19.41 23.74 14.57
CA VAL A 893 -18.50 23.16 15.58
C VAL A 893 -17.05 23.58 15.31
N LYS A 894 -16.56 23.45 14.07
CA LYS A 894 -15.20 23.90 13.69
C LYS A 894 -15.00 25.41 13.87
N GLU A 895 -16.06 26.21 13.67
CA GLU A 895 -16.06 27.66 13.89
C GLU A 895 -16.29 28.07 15.36
N GLY A 896 -16.46 27.12 16.28
CA GLY A 896 -16.67 27.38 17.71
C GLY A 896 -18.02 28.00 18.08
N LYS A 897 -18.96 28.07 17.13
CA LYS A 897 -20.29 28.73 17.28
C LYS A 897 -21.40 27.76 17.70
N TYR A 898 -21.17 26.44 17.57
CA TYR A 898 -22.16 25.43 17.91
C TYR A 898 -22.31 25.26 19.42
N THR A 899 -23.52 25.51 19.93
CA THR A 899 -23.86 25.26 21.34
C THR A 899 -24.44 23.84 21.48
N PRO A 900 -23.77 22.89 22.13
CA PRO A 900 -24.28 21.52 22.27
C PRO A 900 -25.41 21.48 23.30
N LEU A 901 -26.61 21.02 22.90
CA LEU A 901 -27.79 20.91 23.78
C LEU A 901 -27.66 19.81 24.87
N CYS A 902 -26.62 18.98 24.82
CA CYS A 902 -26.31 17.97 25.82
C CYS A 902 -24.82 18.05 26.18
N HIS A 903 -24.50 18.35 27.43
CA HIS A 903 -23.12 18.45 27.93
C HIS A 903 -22.59 17.15 28.56
N THR A 904 -23.42 16.11 28.69
CA THR A 904 -23.06 14.81 29.27
C THR A 904 -23.56 13.67 28.39
N GLU A 905 -22.80 12.57 28.31
CA GLU A 905 -23.19 11.40 27.49
C GLU A 905 -24.56 10.85 27.89
N GLN A 906 -24.90 10.87 29.19
CA GLN A 906 -26.18 10.37 29.70
C GLN A 906 -27.36 11.21 29.17
N ALA A 907 -27.22 12.54 29.11
CA ALA A 907 -28.24 13.40 28.52
C ALA A 907 -28.38 13.14 27.00
N TRP A 908 -27.26 12.96 26.30
CA TRP A 908 -27.25 12.65 24.87
C TRP A 908 -27.92 11.30 24.56
N ARG A 909 -27.59 10.23 25.33
CA ARG A 909 -28.25 8.92 25.19
C ARG A 909 -29.74 8.99 25.49
N ASN A 910 -30.16 9.76 26.51
CA ASN A 910 -31.57 9.93 26.84
C ASN A 910 -32.35 10.66 25.73
N GLU A 911 -31.78 11.67 25.07
CA GLU A 911 -32.43 12.31 23.91
C GLU A 911 -32.36 11.45 22.65
N GLN A 912 -31.29 10.67 22.43
CA GLN A 912 -31.24 9.68 21.35
C GLN A 912 -32.34 8.62 21.53
N GLN A 913 -32.51 8.10 22.74
CA GLN A 913 -33.54 7.10 23.05
C GLN A 913 -34.95 7.68 22.84
N LYS A 914 -35.24 8.90 23.32
CA LYS A 914 -36.51 9.59 23.01
C LYS A 914 -36.76 9.80 21.51
N LEU A 915 -35.71 9.98 20.71
CA LEU A 915 -35.83 10.08 19.25
C LEU A 915 -36.11 8.71 18.61
N GLN A 916 -35.49 7.63 19.10
CA GLN A 916 -35.78 6.25 18.69
C GLN A 916 -37.21 5.85 19.08
N ASP A 917 -37.64 6.12 20.31
CA ASP A 917 -39.01 5.91 20.79
C ASP A 917 -40.03 6.66 19.90
N ARG A 918 -39.73 7.91 19.52
CA ARG A 918 -40.58 8.69 18.60
C ARG A 918 -40.64 8.09 17.20
N LEU A 919 -39.51 7.64 16.65
CA LEU A 919 -39.48 6.97 15.34
C LEU A 919 -40.24 5.64 15.36
N HIS A 920 -40.10 4.86 16.42
CA HIS A 920 -40.85 3.61 16.61
C HIS A 920 -42.36 3.87 16.72
N ASN A 921 -42.78 4.84 17.54
CA ASN A 921 -44.19 5.24 17.65
C ASN A 921 -44.77 5.75 16.32
N ILE A 922 -44.00 6.53 15.54
CA ILE A 922 -44.42 6.95 14.19
C ILE A 922 -44.56 5.74 13.26
N ASN A 923 -43.65 4.75 13.32
CA ASN A 923 -43.76 3.55 12.50
C ASN A 923 -44.98 2.69 12.87
N VAL A 924 -45.28 2.55 14.17
CA VAL A 924 -46.52 1.89 14.65
C VAL A 924 -47.77 2.60 14.13
N ILE A 925 -47.81 3.95 14.17
CA ILE A 925 -48.92 4.74 13.63
C ILE A 925 -49.05 4.55 12.11
N VAL A 926 -47.93 4.52 11.36
CA VAL A 926 -47.95 4.27 9.91
C VAL A 926 -48.51 2.87 9.59
N HIS A 927 -48.10 1.82 10.33
CA HIS A 927 -48.67 0.49 10.18
C HIS A 927 -50.16 0.40 10.58
N GLN A 928 -50.59 1.13 11.61
CA GLN A 928 -52.02 1.20 11.98
C GLN A 928 -52.84 1.85 10.87
N VAL A 929 -52.41 2.99 10.32
CA VAL A 929 -53.10 3.64 9.19
C VAL A 929 -53.09 2.77 7.92
N GLN A 930 -52.01 2.04 7.66
CA GLN A 930 -51.93 1.05 6.56
C GLN A 930 -52.92 -0.12 6.72
N GLN A 931 -53.36 -0.45 7.94
CA GLN A 931 -54.34 -1.51 8.24
C GLN A 931 -55.78 -0.96 8.25
N GLU A 932 -56.00 0.21 8.87
CA GLU A 932 -57.32 0.83 8.98
C GLU A 932 -57.84 1.39 7.65
N GLN A 933 -56.95 1.85 6.75
CA GLN A 933 -57.33 2.45 5.47
C GLN A 933 -56.51 1.86 4.30
N PRO A 934 -56.90 0.70 3.74
CA PRO A 934 -56.17 0.04 2.66
C PRO A 934 -56.06 0.87 1.37
N GLN A 935 -56.89 1.90 1.19
CA GLN A 935 -56.80 2.85 0.08
C GLN A 935 -55.50 3.67 0.09
N TYR A 936 -54.94 3.97 1.27
CA TYR A 936 -53.70 4.73 1.41
C TYR A 936 -52.45 3.84 1.56
N HIS A 937 -52.61 2.52 1.55
CA HIS A 937 -51.51 1.57 1.74
C HIS A 937 -50.36 1.81 0.74
N LYS A 938 -50.67 1.97 -0.56
CA LYS A 938 -49.68 2.29 -1.61
C LYS A 938 -48.90 3.58 -1.31
N ALA A 939 -49.60 4.65 -0.93
CA ALA A 939 -49.01 5.96 -0.69
C ALA A 939 -48.14 6.02 0.59
N LEU A 940 -48.35 5.10 1.54
CA LEU A 940 -47.61 5.02 2.81
C LEU A 940 -46.55 3.89 2.82
N GLN A 941 -46.51 3.02 1.82
CA GLN A 941 -45.59 1.87 1.77
C GLN A 941 -44.11 2.31 1.70
N TRP A 942 -43.80 3.38 0.96
CA TRP A 942 -42.43 3.91 0.89
C TRP A 942 -41.98 4.57 2.20
N LEU A 943 -42.90 5.21 2.94
CA LEU A 943 -42.60 5.77 4.27
C LEU A 943 -42.26 4.67 5.29
N SER A 944 -42.94 3.52 5.21
CA SER A 944 -42.59 2.31 5.97
C SER A 944 -41.13 1.91 5.75
N GLN A 945 -40.76 1.66 4.49
CA GLN A 945 -39.41 1.25 4.09
C GLN A 945 -38.34 2.29 4.47
N CYS A 946 -38.67 3.58 4.42
CA CYS A 946 -37.82 4.68 4.84
C CYS A 946 -37.66 4.82 6.38
N LEU A 947 -38.66 4.41 7.16
CA LEU A 947 -38.57 4.36 8.63
C LEU A 947 -37.83 3.09 9.08
N GLU A 948 -38.17 1.93 8.51
CA GLU A 948 -37.51 0.64 8.73
C GLU A 948 -35.99 0.73 8.46
N SER A 949 -35.60 1.33 7.34
CA SER A 949 -34.17 1.51 7.00
C SER A 949 -33.44 2.46 7.95
N ARG A 950 -34.10 3.49 8.52
CA ARG A 950 -33.48 4.38 9.52
C ARG A 950 -33.46 3.81 10.94
N LEU A 951 -34.36 2.88 11.26
CA LEU A 951 -34.31 2.10 12.49
C LEU A 951 -33.17 1.07 12.42
N GLY A 952 -33.13 0.28 11.34
CA GLY A 952 -32.09 -0.73 11.13
C GLY A 952 -30.67 -0.16 10.97
N SER A 953 -30.51 1.05 10.42
CA SER A 953 -29.21 1.71 10.29
C SER A 953 -28.69 2.39 11.58
N GLN A 954 -29.23 2.03 12.76
CA GLN A 954 -28.67 2.39 14.08
C GLN A 954 -28.37 1.17 14.97
N GLU A 955 -28.64 -0.06 14.50
CA GLU A 955 -28.25 -1.30 15.19
C GLU A 955 -26.93 -1.90 14.65
N ALA A 956 -26.22 -1.15 13.79
CA ALA A 956 -24.92 -1.48 13.19
C ALA A 956 -23.95 -0.28 13.24
#